data_AF-A0A7W6VFM8-F1
#
_entry.id   AF-A0A7W6VFM8-F1
#
_cell.length_a   1.000
_cell.length_b   1.000
_cell.length_c   1.000
_cell.angle_alpha   90.00
_cell.angle_beta   90.00
_cell.angle_gamma   90.00
#
_symmetry.space_group_name_H-M   'P 1'
#
loop_
_entity.id
_entity.type
_entity.pdbx_description
1 polymer ?
#
loop_
_entity_poly.entity_id
_entity_poly.type
_entity_poly.pdbx_seq_one_letter_code
_entity_poly.pdbx_strand_id
1 'polypeptide(L)'
;MVEGGKVEADAVWDSNHGLAADGREARGGKRTSTATVVDLPSFIAPQLCEKRERPPGGDDWIHEIKFDGYRIQMRVLGGEATLKTRKGLDWTAKYPEIARAASALPDCIVDGEICALDEHGAPDFAALQAALSEGKTGDLVYFAFDLLYDGGEDFRLKPLIERKTRLQELLVDAGSDPRIRFVEHFTGGGDAVLRSACKLSLEGIVSKQADAAYQSGRTESWAKSKCRAGHEVVIGAYAKTNGKFRSLLVGVFSDDNFVYVGRVGTGYGAKKVETLLPKLKALETAQSPFTGAGAPKKQAEVIWVKPELVAEIEFEGWTADGLVRQGAFKGLREDKPAKEVEAERPLRSSKAKVAEPAPRADQRSTRRRAQKADVMGVLISNPDKPLWPDENDGEPVTKEELARYYEAVGDWMIDHIKGRPCSIIRAPDGIGGEQFFQRHAMPGQSSLLELVKVFGDKKPYLQIDRIDGLAAVAQIAAVELHPWNCEPRQPEVPGRLVFDLDPGPDVPFSTVVSAAREMRERLEELGLVSFCKTTGGKGLHVVTPLAVNKRKPLSWPAAKAFAHDVCQQMARDNPDLYLIKMTKSLRGGRIFLDYLRNDRMATAVAPLSPRARPGATVSMPLTWTQMKSDLDPKRFTVRTVPGLLSKSSAWKDYCEGQRPLEQAIKRLARTGKHAA
;
A
#
# COMPACT_ATOMS: atom_id res chain seq x y z
N MET A 1 -3.90 -58.15 -47.40
CA MET A 1 -4.35 -59.56 -47.45
C MET A 1 -4.84 -59.93 -46.07
N VAL A 2 -5.94 -60.68 -46.06
CA VAL A 2 -6.92 -60.89 -44.99
C VAL A 2 -6.46 -62.01 -44.05
N GLU A 3 -7.20 -62.13 -42.93
CA GLU A 3 -7.46 -63.33 -42.10
C GLU A 3 -6.69 -63.36 -40.77
N GLY A 4 -7.31 -63.39 -39.58
CA GLY A 4 -8.68 -63.72 -39.18
C GLY A 4 -8.68 -64.98 -38.32
N GLY A 5 -8.86 -64.86 -37.01
CA GLY A 5 -9.00 -66.01 -36.09
C GLY A 5 -9.80 -65.63 -34.84
N LYS A 6 -11.02 -66.18 -34.77
CA LYS A 6 -12.07 -65.94 -33.76
C LYS A 6 -11.66 -66.39 -32.35
N VAL A 7 -12.09 -65.63 -31.33
CA VAL A 7 -12.16 -66.10 -29.93
C VAL A 7 -13.62 -66.50 -29.67
N GLU A 8 -13.84 -67.77 -29.34
CA GLU A 8 -15.12 -68.25 -28.81
C GLU A 8 -15.28 -67.83 -27.34
N ALA A 9 -16.52 -67.51 -26.98
CA ALA A 9 -16.93 -67.21 -25.62
C ALA A 9 -17.05 -68.49 -24.78
N ASP A 10 -16.81 -68.35 -23.48
CA ASP A 10 -17.06 -69.32 -22.38
C ASP A 10 -15.91 -70.23 -21.94
N ALA A 11 -14.80 -69.63 -21.49
CA ALA A 11 -13.91 -70.28 -20.52
C ALA A 11 -13.68 -69.37 -19.29
N VAL A 12 -14.19 -69.82 -18.14
CA VAL A 12 -14.06 -69.20 -16.82
C VAL A 12 -12.59 -69.17 -16.40
N TRP A 13 -12.09 -68.02 -15.95
CA TRP A 13 -10.74 -67.84 -15.42
C TRP A 13 -10.67 -68.31 -13.95
N ASP A 14 -9.91 -69.37 -13.68
CA ASP A 14 -9.52 -69.84 -12.34
C ASP A 14 -8.01 -69.57 -12.16
N SER A 15 -7.64 -68.82 -11.13
CA SER A 15 -6.29 -68.26 -10.95
C SER A 15 -5.30 -69.18 -10.23
N ASN A 16 -5.67 -70.43 -9.93
CA ASN A 16 -4.84 -71.26 -9.04
C ASN A 16 -4.08 -72.43 -9.65
N HIS A 17 -4.21 -72.80 -10.94
CA HIS A 17 -3.34 -73.85 -11.50
C HIS A 17 -3.04 -73.71 -13.00
N GLY A 18 -1.73 -73.62 -13.33
CA GLY A 18 -1.22 -73.73 -14.70
C GLY A 18 0.24 -73.28 -14.84
N LEU A 19 0.92 -73.76 -15.89
CA LEU A 19 2.38 -73.72 -16.21
C LEU A 19 3.09 -72.34 -16.18
N ALA A 20 2.42 -71.27 -15.79
CA ALA A 20 3.02 -69.96 -15.49
C ALA A 20 3.59 -69.86 -14.04
N ALA A 21 3.33 -70.85 -13.18
CA ALA A 21 3.86 -70.90 -11.81
C ALA A 21 5.35 -71.34 -11.75
N ASP A 22 5.82 -72.18 -12.67
CA ASP A 22 7.17 -72.79 -12.58
C ASP A 22 8.29 -71.94 -13.23
N GLY A 23 7.98 -70.74 -13.72
CA GLY A 23 8.97 -69.78 -14.22
C GLY A 23 9.54 -68.85 -13.13
N ARG A 24 9.09 -68.96 -11.87
CA ARG A 24 9.39 -67.98 -10.80
C ARG A 24 10.47 -68.35 -9.78
N GLU A 25 11.04 -69.56 -9.79
CA GLU A 25 11.96 -69.98 -8.71
C GLU A 25 13.46 -70.08 -9.03
N ALA A 26 13.92 -69.83 -10.26
CA ALA A 26 15.34 -70.07 -10.60
C ALA A 26 16.10 -68.85 -11.14
N ARG A 27 16.19 -67.76 -10.35
CA ARG A 27 17.30 -66.78 -10.42
C ARG A 27 17.63 -66.21 -9.02
N GLY A 28 18.13 -67.07 -8.15
CA GLY A 28 18.71 -66.69 -6.86
C GLY A 28 20.12 -66.11 -7.00
N GLY A 29 20.24 -64.91 -7.57
CA GLY A 29 21.42 -64.05 -7.39
C GLY A 29 21.15 -63.10 -6.23
N LYS A 30 21.97 -63.14 -5.18
CA LYS A 30 21.91 -62.23 -4.02
C LYS A 30 21.91 -60.76 -4.49
N ARG A 31 20.72 -60.17 -4.61
CA ARG A 31 20.52 -58.73 -4.41
C ARG A 31 20.08 -58.59 -2.97
N THR A 32 20.99 -58.13 -2.12
CA THR A 32 20.63 -57.47 -0.87
C THR A 32 19.86 -56.20 -1.20
N SER A 33 18.56 -56.33 -1.47
CA SER A 33 17.62 -55.24 -1.30
C SER A 33 17.00 -55.42 0.08
N THR A 34 17.68 -54.89 1.08
CA THR A 34 16.96 -54.33 2.22
C THR A 34 16.06 -53.23 1.63
N ALA A 35 14.83 -53.58 1.24
CA ALA A 35 13.79 -52.59 1.07
C ALA A 35 13.57 -52.03 2.47
N THR A 36 14.30 -50.95 2.79
CA THR A 36 14.04 -50.13 3.96
C THR A 36 12.57 -49.76 3.90
N VAL A 37 11.77 -50.31 4.81
CA VAL A 37 10.38 -49.89 4.98
C VAL A 37 10.45 -48.42 5.37
N VAL A 38 10.11 -47.56 4.43
CA VAL A 38 10.08 -46.11 4.63
C VAL A 38 8.83 -45.81 5.45
N ASP A 39 9.02 -45.56 6.76
CA ASP A 39 7.94 -45.23 7.69
C ASP A 39 7.61 -43.73 7.59
N LEU A 40 6.69 -43.40 6.68
CA LEU A 40 6.18 -42.05 6.50
C LEU A 40 4.88 -41.84 7.30
N PRO A 41 4.80 -40.80 8.14
CA PRO A 41 3.56 -40.42 8.81
C PRO A 41 2.39 -40.29 7.83
N SER A 42 1.20 -40.65 8.27
CA SER A 42 0.01 -40.56 7.42
C SER A 42 -0.41 -39.10 7.17
N PHE A 43 -0.18 -38.21 8.13
CA PHE A 43 -0.47 -36.79 8.06
C PHE A 43 0.33 -36.02 9.10
N ILE A 44 0.81 -34.83 8.75
CA ILE A 44 1.49 -33.90 9.66
C ILE A 44 0.64 -32.64 9.77
N ALA A 45 0.28 -32.25 10.99
CA ALA A 45 -0.48 -31.02 11.20
C ALA A 45 0.30 -29.79 10.69
N PRO A 46 -0.32 -28.89 9.92
CA PRO A 46 0.41 -27.82 9.26
C PRO A 46 0.89 -26.73 10.21
N GLN A 47 2.04 -26.14 9.91
CA GLN A 47 2.51 -24.90 10.54
C GLN A 47 1.67 -23.71 10.05
N LEU A 48 1.26 -22.84 10.98
CA LEU A 48 0.32 -21.75 10.75
C LEU A 48 1.01 -20.39 10.89
N CYS A 49 0.66 -19.49 9.98
CA CYS A 49 1.26 -18.17 9.91
C CYS A 49 0.72 -17.21 10.98
N GLU A 50 1.60 -16.49 11.64
CA GLU A 50 1.28 -15.24 12.34
C GLU A 50 0.91 -14.14 11.33
N LYS A 51 -0.03 -13.26 11.67
CA LYS A 51 -0.38 -12.13 10.81
C LYS A 51 0.46 -10.91 11.20
N ARG A 52 1.09 -10.25 10.23
CA ARG A 52 1.80 -8.98 10.44
C ARG A 52 1.38 -7.92 9.43
N GLU A 53 1.31 -6.65 9.87
CA GLU A 53 1.04 -5.51 8.97
C GLU A 53 2.10 -5.37 7.89
N ARG A 54 3.36 -5.61 8.28
CA ARG A 54 4.51 -5.57 7.39
C ARG A 54 5.30 -6.86 7.48
N PRO A 55 5.98 -7.25 6.39
CA PRO A 55 6.91 -8.36 6.43
C PRO A 55 7.99 -8.07 7.47
N PRO A 56 8.45 -9.08 8.24
CA PRO A 56 9.64 -8.92 9.07
C PRO A 56 10.84 -8.50 8.21
N GLY A 57 11.68 -7.63 8.78
CA GLY A 57 12.95 -7.24 8.18
C GLY A 57 14.10 -8.03 8.79
N GLY A 58 15.19 -8.15 8.05
CA GLY A 58 16.38 -8.93 8.43
C GLY A 58 16.77 -9.90 7.32
N ASP A 59 18.07 -10.20 7.22
CA ASP A 59 18.59 -11.14 6.22
C ASP A 59 18.36 -12.61 6.63
N ASP A 60 17.89 -12.84 7.86
CA ASP A 60 17.46 -14.13 8.41
C ASP A 60 16.04 -14.54 7.93
N TRP A 61 15.36 -13.69 7.16
CA TRP A 61 14.03 -13.95 6.62
C TRP A 61 14.05 -14.17 5.11
N ILE A 62 13.30 -15.18 4.68
CA ILE A 62 12.95 -15.37 3.28
C ILE A 62 11.47 -15.03 3.05
N HIS A 63 11.18 -14.53 1.85
CA HIS A 63 9.86 -14.08 1.46
C HIS A 63 9.39 -14.85 0.22
N GLU A 64 8.18 -15.41 0.27
CA GLU A 64 7.55 -16.15 -0.83
C GLU A 64 6.22 -15.48 -1.19
N ILE A 65 5.78 -15.66 -2.44
CA ILE A 65 4.44 -15.25 -2.84
C ILE A 65 3.41 -16.02 -2.00
N LYS A 66 2.43 -15.28 -1.47
CA LYS A 66 1.27 -15.91 -0.87
C LYS A 66 0.29 -16.29 -1.97
N PHE A 67 0.01 -17.57 -2.07
CA PHE A 67 -1.02 -18.12 -2.94
C PHE A 67 -2.41 -18.05 -2.26
N ASP A 68 -3.44 -18.02 -3.11
CA ASP A 68 -4.86 -17.98 -2.72
C ASP A 68 -5.59 -19.23 -3.27
N GLY A 69 -5.21 -20.39 -2.75
CA GLY A 69 -5.72 -21.71 -3.13
C GLY A 69 -6.02 -22.62 -1.94
N TYR A 70 -6.09 -23.92 -2.18
CA TYR A 70 -6.30 -24.92 -1.13
C TYR A 70 -4.96 -25.47 -0.66
N ARG A 71 -4.64 -25.29 0.63
CA ARG A 71 -3.45 -25.88 1.24
C ARG A 71 -3.60 -27.40 1.33
N ILE A 72 -2.71 -28.12 0.66
CA ILE A 72 -2.72 -29.57 0.52
C ILE A 72 -1.35 -30.13 0.88
N GLN A 73 -1.34 -31.11 1.78
CA GLN A 73 -0.17 -31.94 2.05
C GLN A 73 -0.17 -33.11 1.07
N MET A 74 0.89 -33.21 0.28
CA MET A 74 1.14 -34.31 -0.63
C MET A 74 2.02 -35.34 0.07
N ARG A 75 1.60 -36.59 0.07
CA ARG A 75 2.39 -37.72 0.58
C ARG A 75 2.51 -38.76 -0.51
N VAL A 76 3.72 -39.13 -0.86
CA VAL A 76 4.04 -40.20 -1.82
C VAL A 76 4.68 -41.34 -1.05
N LEU A 77 4.16 -42.56 -1.21
CA LEU A 77 4.75 -43.77 -0.64
C LEU A 77 4.58 -44.92 -1.63
N GLY A 78 5.67 -45.56 -2.04
CA GLY A 78 5.65 -46.68 -2.98
C GLY A 78 5.05 -46.31 -4.34
N GLY A 79 5.16 -45.04 -4.74
CA GLY A 79 4.52 -44.52 -5.96
C GLY A 79 3.03 -44.19 -5.81
N GLU A 80 2.43 -44.33 -4.63
CA GLU A 80 1.05 -43.89 -4.38
C GLU A 80 1.04 -42.49 -3.75
N ALA A 81 0.43 -41.53 -4.46
CA ALA A 81 0.26 -40.16 -3.98
C ALA A 81 -1.09 -39.96 -3.29
N THR A 82 -1.07 -39.40 -2.09
CA THR A 82 -2.27 -38.95 -1.36
C THR A 82 -2.21 -37.44 -1.13
N LEU A 83 -3.35 -36.77 -1.31
CA LEU A 83 -3.49 -35.31 -1.24
C LEU A 83 -4.46 -34.95 -0.13
N LYS A 84 -3.93 -34.55 1.02
CA LYS A 84 -4.73 -34.28 2.23
C LYS A 84 -4.89 -32.80 2.48
N THR A 85 -6.09 -32.36 2.85
CA THR A 85 -6.36 -30.97 3.23
C THR A 85 -5.65 -30.60 4.53
N ARG A 86 -5.70 -29.31 4.88
CA ARG A 86 -5.24 -28.77 6.17
C ARG A 86 -5.73 -29.53 7.41
N LYS A 87 -6.85 -30.26 7.34
CA LYS A 87 -7.42 -31.08 8.43
C LYS A 87 -7.21 -32.59 8.24
N GLY A 88 -6.44 -33.00 7.24
CA GLY A 88 -6.16 -34.42 6.97
C GLY A 88 -7.23 -35.13 6.14
N LEU A 89 -8.21 -34.41 5.57
CA LEU A 89 -9.22 -35.03 4.70
C LEU A 89 -8.59 -35.41 3.37
N ASP A 90 -8.81 -36.64 2.94
CA ASP A 90 -8.28 -37.12 1.66
C ASP A 90 -9.10 -36.56 0.49
N TRP A 91 -8.45 -35.71 -0.31
CA TRP A 91 -9.00 -35.09 -1.52
C TRP A 91 -8.30 -35.61 -2.79
N THR A 92 -7.61 -36.75 -2.72
CA THR A 92 -6.88 -37.33 -3.85
C THR A 92 -7.79 -37.54 -5.06
N ALA A 93 -9.01 -38.05 -4.85
CA ALA A 93 -9.99 -38.26 -5.93
C ALA A 93 -10.45 -36.95 -6.61
N LYS A 94 -10.28 -35.80 -5.97
CA LYS A 94 -10.58 -34.49 -6.56
C LYS A 94 -9.46 -33.95 -7.44
N TYR A 95 -8.25 -34.50 -7.36
CA TYR A 95 -7.07 -34.03 -8.11
C TYR A 95 -6.31 -35.19 -8.77
N PRO A 96 -6.97 -36.01 -9.62
CA PRO A 96 -6.37 -37.22 -10.15
C PRO A 96 -5.13 -36.95 -11.03
N GLU A 97 -5.06 -35.81 -11.71
CA GLU A 97 -3.92 -35.44 -12.54
C GLU A 97 -2.69 -35.08 -11.71
N ILE A 98 -2.86 -34.34 -10.61
CA ILE A 98 -1.78 -33.99 -9.68
C ILE A 98 -1.30 -35.23 -8.95
N ALA A 99 -2.21 -36.12 -8.51
CA ALA A 99 -1.84 -37.38 -7.87
C ALA A 99 -1.00 -38.27 -8.81
N ARG A 100 -1.36 -38.33 -10.09
CA ARG A 100 -0.59 -39.07 -11.10
C ARG A 100 0.78 -38.44 -11.35
N ALA A 101 0.86 -37.11 -11.46
CA ALA A 101 2.16 -36.43 -11.57
C ALA A 101 3.05 -36.72 -10.35
N ALA A 102 2.46 -36.72 -9.15
CA ALA A 102 3.16 -36.96 -7.90
C ALA A 102 3.66 -38.41 -7.73
N SER A 103 3.03 -39.40 -8.37
CA SER A 103 3.50 -40.80 -8.32
C SER A 103 4.91 -41.03 -8.88
N ALA A 104 5.44 -40.07 -9.65
CA ALA A 104 6.82 -40.11 -10.15
C ALA A 104 7.85 -39.60 -9.12
N LEU A 105 7.40 -38.95 -8.04
CA LEU A 105 8.28 -38.51 -6.97
C LEU A 105 8.74 -39.71 -6.12
N PRO A 106 9.94 -39.64 -5.51
CA PRO A 106 10.31 -40.62 -4.48
C PRO A 106 9.39 -40.50 -3.25
N ASP A 107 9.50 -41.46 -2.35
CA ASP A 107 8.76 -41.44 -1.09
C ASP A 107 9.03 -40.12 -0.35
N CYS A 108 8.00 -39.31 -0.08
CA CYS A 108 8.19 -37.99 0.52
C CYS A 108 6.89 -37.44 1.11
N ILE A 109 7.02 -36.41 1.96
CA ILE A 109 5.89 -35.57 2.37
C ILE A 109 6.23 -34.11 2.08
N VAL A 110 5.38 -33.45 1.28
CA VAL A 110 5.53 -32.07 0.83
C VAL A 110 4.32 -31.25 1.28
N ASP A 111 4.59 -30.05 1.77
CA ASP A 111 3.56 -29.04 2.08
C ASP A 111 3.49 -28.03 0.93
N GLY A 112 2.28 -27.69 0.54
CA GLY A 112 2.03 -26.95 -0.68
C GLY A 112 0.60 -26.45 -0.81
N GLU A 113 0.32 -25.81 -1.93
CA GLU A 113 -0.98 -25.21 -2.21
C GLU A 113 -1.42 -25.49 -3.65
N ILE A 114 -2.67 -25.90 -3.84
CA ILE A 114 -3.26 -26.09 -5.16
C ILE A 114 -3.99 -24.83 -5.59
N CYS A 115 -3.60 -24.31 -6.75
CA CYS A 115 -4.20 -23.13 -7.38
C CYS A 115 -4.63 -23.42 -8.82
N ALA A 116 -5.65 -22.71 -9.29
CA ALA A 116 -5.84 -22.48 -10.72
C ALA A 116 -5.06 -21.22 -11.12
N LEU A 117 -4.56 -21.17 -12.34
CA LEU A 117 -3.87 -20.00 -12.88
C LEU A 117 -4.72 -19.35 -13.97
N ASP A 118 -4.69 -18.02 -14.04
CA ASP A 118 -5.31 -17.26 -15.13
C ASP A 118 -4.42 -17.23 -16.39
N GLU A 119 -4.87 -16.52 -17.43
CA GLU A 119 -4.14 -16.35 -18.70
C GLU A 119 -2.77 -15.68 -18.55
N HIS A 120 -2.52 -15.00 -17.41
CA HIS A 120 -1.26 -14.34 -17.08
C HIS A 120 -0.40 -15.17 -16.11
N GLY A 121 -0.85 -16.38 -15.74
CA GLY A 121 -0.16 -17.26 -14.81
C GLY A 121 -0.31 -16.86 -13.33
N ALA A 122 -1.24 -15.97 -13.00
CA ALA A 122 -1.54 -15.58 -11.62
C ALA A 122 -2.60 -16.49 -10.99
N PRO A 123 -2.54 -16.76 -9.67
CA PRO A 123 -3.54 -17.57 -8.98
C PRO A 123 -4.95 -16.97 -9.05
N ASP A 124 -5.94 -17.77 -9.47
CA ASP A 124 -7.36 -17.40 -9.51
C ASP A 124 -8.21 -18.41 -8.72
N PHE A 125 -8.68 -17.99 -7.55
CA PHE A 125 -9.52 -18.81 -6.69
C PHE A 125 -10.90 -19.12 -7.29
N ALA A 126 -11.48 -18.19 -8.05
CA ALA A 126 -12.78 -18.43 -8.69
C ALA A 126 -12.66 -19.49 -9.80
N ALA A 127 -11.56 -19.46 -10.55
CA ALA A 127 -11.23 -20.50 -11.52
C ALA A 127 -11.02 -21.86 -10.84
N LEU A 128 -10.33 -21.90 -9.68
CA LEU A 128 -10.15 -23.12 -8.89
C LEU A 128 -11.48 -23.74 -8.45
N GLN A 129 -12.43 -22.92 -7.97
CA GLN A 129 -13.76 -23.38 -7.59
C GLN A 129 -14.54 -23.94 -8.78
N ALA A 130 -14.44 -23.27 -9.94
CA ALA A 130 -15.11 -23.70 -11.15
C ALA A 130 -14.56 -25.03 -11.66
N ALA A 131 -13.22 -25.17 -11.69
CA ALA A 131 -12.53 -26.40 -12.07
C ALA A 131 -12.98 -27.59 -11.21
N LEU A 132 -13.05 -27.42 -9.89
CA LEU A 132 -13.52 -28.46 -8.97
C LEU A 132 -15.00 -28.81 -9.15
N SER A 133 -15.85 -27.80 -9.37
CA SER A 133 -17.29 -28.02 -9.54
C SER A 133 -17.62 -28.69 -10.87
N GLU A 134 -16.84 -28.42 -11.91
CA GLU A 134 -17.00 -29.00 -13.26
C GLU A 134 -16.21 -30.30 -13.46
N GLY A 135 -15.39 -30.72 -12.50
CA GLY A 135 -14.49 -31.88 -12.62
C GLY A 135 -13.37 -31.70 -13.64
N LYS A 136 -13.01 -30.45 -13.99
CA LYS A 136 -11.96 -30.10 -14.95
C LYS A 136 -10.70 -29.66 -14.22
N THR A 137 -9.98 -30.60 -13.62
CA THR A 137 -8.83 -30.34 -12.73
C THR A 137 -7.47 -30.44 -13.41
N GLY A 138 -7.43 -30.74 -14.72
CA GLY A 138 -6.19 -31.01 -15.45
C GLY A 138 -5.21 -29.84 -15.54
N ASP A 139 -5.69 -28.61 -15.41
CA ASP A 139 -4.90 -27.36 -15.47
C ASP A 139 -4.54 -26.80 -14.09
N LEU A 140 -4.92 -27.50 -13.00
CA LEU A 140 -4.56 -27.10 -11.65
C LEU A 140 -3.09 -27.39 -11.38
N VAL A 141 -2.47 -26.51 -10.59
CA VAL A 141 -1.04 -26.58 -10.26
C VAL A 141 -0.87 -26.67 -8.74
N TYR A 142 -0.05 -27.62 -8.31
CA TYR A 142 0.44 -27.77 -6.95
C TYR A 142 1.74 -26.96 -6.78
N PHE A 143 1.69 -25.92 -5.97
CA PHE A 143 2.83 -25.11 -5.57
C PHE A 143 3.44 -25.68 -4.29
N ALA A 144 4.54 -26.43 -4.45
CA ALA A 144 5.31 -27.04 -3.37
C ALA A 144 6.24 -26.03 -2.72
N PHE A 145 6.10 -25.78 -1.41
CA PHE A 145 6.89 -24.74 -0.72
C PHE A 145 7.74 -25.24 0.46
N ASP A 146 7.51 -26.44 0.99
CA ASP A 146 8.32 -27.01 2.10
C ASP A 146 8.34 -28.55 2.04
N LEU A 147 9.49 -29.15 2.36
CA LEU A 147 9.72 -30.59 2.38
C LEU A 147 9.77 -31.08 3.84
N LEU A 148 8.84 -31.95 4.21
CA LEU A 148 8.73 -32.44 5.59
C LEU A 148 9.47 -33.77 5.77
N TYR A 149 9.41 -34.64 4.76
CA TYR A 149 10.11 -35.93 4.73
C TYR A 149 10.67 -36.21 3.35
N ASP A 150 11.86 -36.78 3.30
CA ASP A 150 12.50 -37.32 2.10
C ASP A 150 12.92 -38.77 2.36
N GLY A 151 12.25 -39.70 1.68
CA GLY A 151 12.29 -41.12 2.04
C GLY A 151 11.87 -41.34 3.49
N GLY A 152 12.73 -42.01 4.25
CA GLY A 152 12.54 -42.26 5.69
C GLY A 152 13.10 -41.17 6.61
N GLU A 153 13.72 -40.11 6.07
CA GLU A 153 14.33 -39.06 6.89
C GLU A 153 13.32 -37.93 7.19
N ASP A 154 13.22 -37.56 8.46
CA ASP A 154 12.40 -36.43 8.91
C ASP A 154 13.19 -35.12 8.74
N PHE A 155 12.77 -34.30 7.79
CA PHE A 155 13.42 -33.03 7.47
C PHE A 155 12.93 -31.88 8.35
N ARG A 156 11.86 -32.04 9.14
CA ARG A 156 11.22 -30.93 9.87
C ARG A 156 12.15 -30.20 10.83
N LEU A 157 13.10 -30.90 11.44
CA LEU A 157 14.05 -30.29 12.39
C LEU A 157 15.21 -29.56 11.70
N LYS A 158 15.42 -29.74 10.40
CA LYS A 158 16.48 -29.05 9.64
C LYS A 158 16.09 -27.60 9.35
N PRO A 159 17.07 -26.71 9.10
CA PRO A 159 16.84 -25.34 8.61
C PRO A 159 15.95 -25.29 7.37
N LEU A 160 15.08 -24.28 7.26
CA LEU A 160 14.17 -24.11 6.13
C LEU A 160 14.89 -24.04 4.78
N ILE A 161 16.04 -23.37 4.71
CA ILE A 161 16.84 -23.29 3.48
C ILE A 161 17.29 -24.68 3.00
N GLU A 162 17.68 -25.57 3.91
CA GLU A 162 18.06 -26.94 3.56
C GLU A 162 16.86 -27.72 3.03
N ARG A 163 15.69 -27.61 3.68
CA ARG A 163 14.46 -28.26 3.23
C ARG A 163 14.03 -27.79 1.85
N LYS A 164 14.09 -26.47 1.58
CA LYS A 164 13.75 -25.91 0.27
C LYS A 164 14.74 -26.30 -0.82
N THR A 165 16.04 -26.29 -0.52
CA THR A 165 17.07 -26.72 -1.48
C THR A 165 16.85 -28.17 -1.87
N ARG A 166 16.64 -29.05 -0.88
CA ARG A 166 16.36 -30.46 -1.14
C ARG A 166 15.06 -30.68 -1.90
N LEU A 167 14.01 -29.91 -1.60
CA LEU A 167 12.75 -29.95 -2.34
C LEU A 167 12.96 -29.61 -3.82
N GLN A 168 13.75 -28.58 -4.12
CA GLN A 168 14.03 -28.16 -5.49
C GLN A 168 14.75 -29.27 -6.25
N GLU A 169 15.77 -29.89 -5.66
CA GLU A 169 16.49 -31.03 -6.23
C GLU A 169 15.54 -32.22 -6.50
N LEU A 170 14.73 -32.61 -5.50
CA LEU A 170 13.79 -33.72 -5.61
C LEU A 170 12.80 -33.54 -6.78
N LEU A 171 12.31 -32.32 -7.00
CA LEU A 171 11.40 -32.00 -8.10
C LEU A 171 12.11 -31.97 -9.47
N VAL A 172 13.37 -31.53 -9.52
CA VAL A 172 14.19 -31.55 -10.73
C VAL A 172 14.51 -33.00 -11.13
N ASP A 173 14.95 -33.82 -10.19
CA ASP A 173 15.32 -35.23 -10.41
C ASP A 173 14.14 -36.07 -10.92
N ALA A 174 12.92 -35.75 -10.48
CA ALA A 174 11.70 -36.43 -10.90
C ALA A 174 11.16 -35.98 -12.29
N GLY A 175 11.85 -35.10 -13.00
CA GLY A 175 11.52 -34.72 -14.38
C GLY A 175 10.60 -33.50 -14.54
N SER A 176 10.35 -32.73 -13.48
CA SER A 176 9.67 -31.43 -13.51
C SER A 176 8.32 -31.41 -14.27
N ASP A 177 7.33 -32.20 -13.81
CA ASP A 177 5.96 -32.09 -14.33
C ASP A 177 5.41 -30.67 -14.06
N PRO A 178 4.87 -29.96 -15.07
CA PRO A 178 4.43 -28.57 -14.93
C PRO A 178 3.29 -28.36 -13.91
N ARG A 179 2.63 -29.45 -13.47
CA ARG A 179 1.59 -29.45 -12.43
C ARG A 179 2.16 -29.41 -11.02
N ILE A 180 3.45 -29.70 -10.81
CA ILE A 180 4.10 -29.62 -9.49
C ILE A 180 5.24 -28.62 -9.59
N ARG A 181 5.05 -27.44 -9.01
CA ARG A 181 5.99 -26.32 -9.12
C ARG A 181 6.60 -25.98 -7.78
N PHE A 182 7.92 -25.84 -7.77
CA PHE A 182 8.64 -25.29 -6.64
C PHE A 182 8.29 -23.81 -6.43
N VAL A 183 8.07 -23.41 -5.17
CA VAL A 183 7.88 -22.00 -4.80
C VAL A 183 9.24 -21.37 -4.50
N GLU A 184 9.66 -20.51 -5.42
CA GLU A 184 10.82 -19.63 -5.26
C GLU A 184 10.65 -18.65 -4.10
N HIS A 185 11.79 -18.23 -3.54
CA HIS A 185 11.84 -17.30 -2.42
C HIS A 185 12.83 -16.17 -2.70
N PHE A 186 12.62 -15.06 -2.00
CA PHE A 186 13.47 -13.88 -2.04
C PHE A 186 14.15 -13.70 -0.67
N THR A 187 15.45 -13.44 -0.68
CA THR A 187 16.22 -13.11 0.53
C THR A 187 16.21 -11.61 0.77
N GLY A 188 15.85 -11.19 1.98
CA GLY A 188 15.72 -9.78 2.35
C GLY A 188 14.66 -9.01 1.54
N GLY A 189 14.54 -7.71 1.81
CA GLY A 189 13.68 -6.83 1.02
C GLY A 189 12.18 -7.16 1.03
N GLY A 190 11.66 -7.82 2.07
CA GLY A 190 10.26 -8.27 2.14
C GLY A 190 9.22 -7.20 1.81
N ASP A 191 9.43 -5.95 2.23
CA ASP A 191 8.54 -4.83 1.87
C ASP A 191 8.47 -4.59 0.34
N ALA A 192 9.59 -4.75 -0.38
CA ALA A 192 9.61 -4.64 -1.84
C ALA A 192 8.89 -5.82 -2.52
N VAL A 193 9.07 -7.03 -1.99
CA VAL A 193 8.40 -8.25 -2.48
C VAL A 193 6.89 -8.12 -2.28
N LEU A 194 6.44 -7.67 -1.10
CA LEU A 194 5.03 -7.39 -0.83
C LEU A 194 4.47 -6.34 -1.79
N ARG A 195 5.18 -5.21 -2.01
CA ARG A 195 4.72 -4.19 -2.97
C ARG A 195 4.56 -4.73 -4.38
N SER A 196 5.47 -5.59 -4.83
CA SER A 196 5.40 -6.24 -6.14
C SER A 196 4.23 -7.20 -6.22
N ALA A 197 4.02 -8.02 -5.18
CA ALA A 197 2.85 -8.91 -5.09
C ALA A 197 1.54 -8.11 -5.21
N CYS A 198 1.43 -6.97 -4.52
CA CYS A 198 0.23 -6.14 -4.57
C CYS A 198 -0.02 -5.49 -5.94
N LYS A 199 1.03 -5.14 -6.69
CA LYS A 199 0.91 -4.59 -8.04
C LYS A 199 0.45 -5.63 -9.05
N LEU A 200 0.81 -6.89 -8.84
CA LEU A 200 0.39 -8.03 -9.64
C LEU A 200 -0.98 -8.57 -9.20
N SER A 201 -1.68 -7.87 -8.31
CA SER A 201 -2.96 -8.30 -7.72
C SER A 201 -2.91 -9.66 -7.01
N LEU A 202 -1.72 -10.07 -6.57
CA LEU A 202 -1.54 -11.26 -5.73
C LEU A 202 -1.99 -10.97 -4.30
N GLU A 203 -2.35 -12.00 -3.55
CA GLU A 203 -2.92 -11.85 -2.21
C GLU A 203 -1.96 -11.18 -1.21
N GLY A 204 -0.66 -11.48 -1.34
CA GLY A 204 0.37 -10.95 -0.46
C GLY A 204 1.62 -11.81 -0.49
N ILE A 205 2.34 -11.83 0.64
CA ILE A 205 3.53 -12.65 0.81
C ILE A 205 3.50 -13.40 2.14
N VAL A 206 4.21 -14.52 2.19
CA VAL A 206 4.57 -15.20 3.43
C VAL A 206 6.06 -15.02 3.69
N SER A 207 6.41 -14.78 4.94
CA SER A 207 7.80 -14.63 5.38
C SER A 207 8.12 -15.73 6.36
N LYS A 208 9.26 -16.39 6.17
CA LYS A 208 9.70 -17.51 7.00
C LYS A 208 11.14 -17.28 7.43
N GLN A 209 11.49 -17.63 8.67
CA GLN A 209 12.89 -17.62 9.12
C GLN A 209 13.69 -18.70 8.40
N ALA A 210 14.84 -18.34 7.86
CA ALA A 210 15.68 -19.18 7.01
C ALA A 210 16.23 -20.41 7.74
N ASP A 211 16.51 -20.28 9.04
CA ASP A 211 17.10 -21.30 9.90
C ASP A 211 16.08 -22.06 10.77
N ALA A 212 14.79 -21.71 10.70
CA ALA A 212 13.77 -22.27 11.57
C ALA A 212 13.33 -23.69 11.17
N ALA A 213 13.16 -24.54 12.19
CA ALA A 213 12.51 -25.84 12.06
C ALA A 213 11.00 -25.70 11.76
N TYR A 214 10.44 -26.70 11.07
CA TYR A 214 9.00 -26.82 10.86
C TYR A 214 8.30 -27.27 12.14
N GLN A 215 7.30 -26.51 12.58
CA GLN A 215 6.54 -26.81 13.79
C GLN A 215 5.04 -26.71 13.54
N SER A 216 4.31 -27.79 13.81
CA SER A 216 2.86 -27.80 13.70
C SER A 216 2.21 -26.75 14.61
N GLY A 217 1.20 -26.04 14.10
CA GLY A 217 0.54 -24.96 14.85
C GLY A 217 1.12 -23.58 14.57
N ARG A 218 0.67 -22.58 15.32
CA ARG A 218 1.03 -21.17 15.10
C ARG A 218 2.38 -20.86 15.72
N THR A 219 3.25 -20.22 14.95
CA THR A 219 4.63 -19.87 15.36
C THR A 219 4.98 -18.45 14.93
N GLU A 220 6.00 -17.86 15.54
CA GLU A 220 6.51 -16.55 15.15
C GLU A 220 7.44 -16.63 13.91
N SER A 221 8.00 -17.80 13.61
CA SER A 221 8.94 -18.04 12.51
C SER A 221 8.29 -18.12 11.13
N TRP A 222 6.96 -18.03 11.06
CA TRP A 222 6.20 -17.97 9.81
C TRP A 222 5.15 -16.87 9.92
N ALA A 223 5.34 -15.79 9.18
CA ALA A 223 4.44 -14.64 9.14
C ALA A 223 3.77 -14.51 7.76
N LYS A 224 2.57 -13.92 7.72
CA LYS A 224 1.90 -13.50 6.49
C LYS A 224 1.64 -12.00 6.52
N SER A 225 1.89 -11.36 5.38
CA SER A 225 1.57 -9.95 5.13
C SER A 225 0.77 -9.85 3.85
N LYS A 226 -0.48 -9.39 3.96
CA LYS A 226 -1.43 -9.34 2.86
C LYS A 226 -1.46 -7.96 2.22
N CYS A 227 -1.72 -7.92 0.92
CA CYS A 227 -1.93 -6.70 0.15
C CYS A 227 -3.23 -5.97 0.51
N ARG A 228 -4.23 -6.72 1.00
CA ARG A 228 -5.53 -6.20 1.43
C ARG A 228 -5.93 -6.88 2.74
N ALA A 229 -6.54 -6.12 3.65
CA ALA A 229 -7.08 -6.68 4.89
C ALA A 229 -8.42 -7.37 4.59
N GLY A 230 -8.56 -8.63 4.98
CA GLY A 230 -9.76 -9.44 4.75
C GLY A 230 -9.96 -9.89 3.29
N HIS A 231 -10.28 -11.17 3.11
CA HIS A 231 -10.84 -11.79 1.90
C HIS A 231 -11.88 -12.85 2.32
N GLU A 232 -11.74 -13.43 3.51
CA GLU A 232 -12.68 -14.42 4.05
C GLU A 232 -13.68 -13.78 5.01
N VAL A 233 -14.95 -14.13 4.87
CA VAL A 233 -16.05 -13.72 5.75
C VAL A 233 -16.99 -14.90 5.98
N VAL A 234 -17.75 -14.90 7.07
CA VAL A 234 -18.74 -15.95 7.34
C VAL A 234 -20.13 -15.43 6.97
N ILE A 235 -20.95 -16.27 6.34
CA ILE A 235 -22.31 -15.93 5.95
C ILE A 235 -23.25 -16.08 7.14
N GLY A 236 -23.95 -15.00 7.51
CA GLY A 236 -24.98 -15.02 8.58
C GLY A 236 -26.40 -14.75 8.10
N ALA A 237 -26.57 -14.24 6.88
CA ALA A 237 -27.88 -14.10 6.25
C ALA A 237 -27.76 -13.97 4.74
N TYR A 238 -28.89 -14.10 4.07
CA TYR A 238 -29.05 -13.68 2.69
C TYR A 238 -30.34 -12.87 2.51
N ALA A 239 -30.30 -11.93 1.58
CA ALA A 239 -31.43 -11.07 1.29
C ALA A 239 -32.03 -11.39 -0.08
N LYS A 240 -33.35 -11.25 -0.17
CA LYS A 240 -34.13 -11.41 -1.40
C LYS A 240 -34.67 -10.05 -1.85
N THR A 241 -35.06 -9.96 -3.12
CA THR A 241 -35.94 -8.90 -3.63
C THR A 241 -36.90 -9.56 -4.62
N ASN A 242 -38.20 -9.34 -4.45
CA ASN A 242 -39.25 -10.02 -5.24
C ASN A 242 -39.08 -11.55 -5.26
N GLY A 243 -38.72 -12.16 -4.13
CA GLY A 243 -38.53 -13.61 -3.99
C GLY A 243 -37.21 -14.16 -4.56
N LYS A 244 -36.42 -13.36 -5.28
CA LYS A 244 -35.13 -13.78 -5.87
C LYS A 244 -33.95 -13.39 -4.98
N PHE A 245 -32.91 -14.23 -4.97
CA PHE A 245 -31.65 -13.96 -4.26
C PHE A 245 -31.02 -12.63 -4.74
N ARG A 246 -30.55 -11.80 -3.80
CA ARG A 246 -29.93 -10.51 -4.11
C ARG A 246 -28.52 -10.34 -3.57
N SER A 247 -28.26 -10.78 -2.34
CA SER A 247 -26.99 -10.48 -1.67
C SER A 247 -26.83 -11.27 -0.38
N LEU A 248 -25.58 -11.45 0.07
CA LEU A 248 -25.25 -12.01 1.38
C LEU A 248 -25.04 -10.91 2.42
N LEU A 249 -25.40 -11.21 3.67
CA LEU A 249 -25.00 -10.46 4.85
C LEU A 249 -23.95 -11.28 5.57
N VAL A 250 -22.80 -10.67 5.83
CA VAL A 250 -21.59 -11.38 6.26
C VAL A 250 -21.06 -10.82 7.57
N GLY A 251 -20.36 -11.67 8.31
CA GLY A 251 -19.76 -11.37 9.60
C GLY A 251 -18.40 -12.04 9.75
N VAL A 252 -17.76 -11.79 10.89
CA VAL A 252 -16.55 -12.49 11.35
C VAL A 252 -16.71 -12.79 12.84
N PHE A 253 -16.04 -13.82 13.32
CA PHE A 253 -16.00 -14.09 14.76
C PHE A 253 -15.00 -13.18 15.46
N SER A 254 -15.38 -12.67 16.62
CA SER A 254 -14.49 -11.98 17.55
C SER A 254 -14.81 -12.54 18.92
N ASP A 255 -13.92 -13.37 19.46
CA ASP A 255 -14.18 -14.20 20.63
C ASP A 255 -15.44 -15.06 20.41
N ASP A 256 -16.39 -15.05 21.34
CA ASP A 256 -17.68 -15.75 21.22
C ASP A 256 -18.76 -14.96 20.44
N ASN A 257 -18.43 -13.77 19.91
CA ASN A 257 -19.38 -12.89 19.23
C ASN A 257 -19.27 -12.98 17.71
N PHE A 258 -20.41 -13.11 17.03
CA PHE A 258 -20.47 -13.06 15.58
C PHE A 258 -20.84 -11.65 15.11
N VAL A 259 -19.82 -10.88 14.75
CA VAL A 259 -19.94 -9.45 14.46
C VAL A 259 -20.27 -9.24 13.00
N TYR A 260 -21.30 -8.43 12.71
CA TYR A 260 -21.67 -8.07 11.35
C TYR A 260 -20.61 -7.17 10.71
N VAL A 261 -20.16 -7.55 9.51
CA VAL A 261 -19.11 -6.84 8.79
C VAL A 261 -19.55 -6.32 7.42
N GLY A 262 -20.81 -6.48 7.02
CA GLY A 262 -21.33 -5.81 5.83
C GLY A 262 -22.16 -6.69 4.91
N ARG A 263 -22.47 -6.13 3.73
CA ARG A 263 -23.34 -6.74 2.72
C ARG A 263 -22.59 -6.91 1.41
N VAL A 264 -22.62 -8.12 0.86
CA VAL A 264 -21.95 -8.49 -0.39
C VAL A 264 -23.01 -8.58 -1.49
N GLY A 265 -23.04 -7.56 -2.35
CA GLY A 265 -24.13 -7.35 -3.32
C GLY A 265 -23.85 -7.84 -4.74
N THR A 266 -22.60 -8.15 -5.06
CA THR A 266 -22.16 -8.52 -6.41
C THR A 266 -21.40 -9.84 -6.41
N GLY A 267 -20.99 -10.35 -7.57
CA GLY A 267 -20.26 -11.63 -7.71
C GLY A 267 -21.13 -12.87 -7.89
N TYR A 268 -22.45 -12.68 -8.08
CA TYR A 268 -23.41 -13.76 -8.28
C TYR A 268 -23.82 -13.88 -9.75
N GLY A 269 -23.47 -15.00 -10.39
CA GLY A 269 -24.05 -15.43 -11.66
C GLY A 269 -25.12 -16.53 -11.43
N ALA A 270 -25.92 -16.84 -12.45
CA ALA A 270 -27.01 -17.83 -12.34
C ALA A 270 -26.54 -19.18 -11.75
N LYS A 271 -25.44 -19.74 -12.30
CA LYS A 271 -24.83 -20.99 -11.82
C LYS A 271 -24.34 -20.92 -10.36
N LYS A 272 -23.79 -19.78 -9.93
CA LYS A 272 -23.32 -19.59 -8.55
C LYS A 272 -24.49 -19.53 -7.57
N VAL A 273 -25.60 -18.90 -7.96
CA VAL A 273 -26.80 -18.84 -7.12
C VAL A 273 -27.45 -20.22 -7.01
N GLU A 274 -27.51 -20.98 -8.11
CA GLU A 274 -28.06 -22.33 -8.14
C GLU A 274 -27.32 -23.30 -7.20
N THR A 275 -26.01 -23.16 -7.08
CA THR A 275 -25.17 -23.98 -6.18
C THR A 275 -25.17 -23.48 -4.73
N LEU A 276 -25.19 -22.15 -4.53
CA LEU A 276 -25.13 -21.53 -3.19
C LEU A 276 -26.47 -21.59 -2.44
N LEU A 277 -27.59 -21.35 -3.12
CA LEU A 277 -28.90 -21.21 -2.48
C LEU A 277 -29.38 -22.47 -1.72
N PRO A 278 -29.19 -23.71 -2.23
CA PRO A 278 -29.53 -24.91 -1.47
C PRO A 278 -28.76 -25.03 -0.15
N LYS A 279 -27.45 -24.71 -0.15
CA LYS A 279 -26.60 -24.73 1.05
C LYS A 279 -27.07 -23.70 2.08
N LEU A 280 -27.46 -22.51 1.64
CA LEU A 280 -28.02 -21.47 2.52
C LEU A 280 -29.37 -21.90 3.12
N LYS A 281 -30.26 -22.48 2.31
CA LYS A 281 -31.58 -22.96 2.74
C LYS A 281 -31.49 -24.03 3.82
N ALA A 282 -30.53 -24.95 3.71
CA ALA A 282 -30.31 -26.01 4.69
C ALA A 282 -29.90 -25.48 6.08
N LEU A 283 -29.38 -24.26 6.13
CA LEU A 283 -28.85 -23.63 7.34
C LEU A 283 -29.74 -22.48 7.85
N GLU A 284 -30.95 -22.32 7.32
CA GLU A 284 -31.88 -21.27 7.75
C GLU A 284 -32.22 -21.37 9.24
N THR A 285 -32.35 -20.21 9.89
CA THR A 285 -32.68 -20.11 11.32
C THR A 285 -33.65 -18.96 11.58
N ALA A 286 -34.44 -19.08 12.64
CA ALA A 286 -35.43 -18.07 13.02
C ALA A 286 -34.80 -16.82 13.66
N GLN A 287 -33.64 -16.99 14.33
CA GLN A 287 -32.96 -15.93 15.07
C GLN A 287 -31.74 -15.43 14.31
N SER A 288 -31.47 -14.12 14.41
CA SER A 288 -30.26 -13.54 13.82
C SER A 288 -29.03 -14.12 14.53
N PRO A 289 -28.03 -14.62 13.80
CA PRO A 289 -26.78 -15.07 14.39
C PRO A 289 -25.87 -13.89 14.77
N PHE A 290 -26.13 -12.68 14.27
CA PHE A 290 -25.27 -11.51 14.49
C PHE A 290 -25.49 -10.93 15.88
N THR A 291 -24.39 -10.65 16.58
CA THR A 291 -24.39 -10.03 17.91
C THR A 291 -23.81 -8.62 17.89
N GLY A 292 -24.15 -7.81 18.89
CA GLY A 292 -23.63 -6.44 19.07
C GLY A 292 -24.44 -5.31 18.43
N ALA A 293 -24.04 -4.06 18.69
CA ALA A 293 -24.77 -2.84 18.31
C ALA A 293 -24.88 -2.63 16.78
N GLY A 294 -24.02 -3.27 15.99
CA GLY A 294 -24.03 -3.24 14.52
C GLY A 294 -24.85 -4.35 13.86
N ALA A 295 -25.54 -5.20 14.64
CA ALA A 295 -26.31 -6.32 14.10
C ALA A 295 -27.46 -5.84 13.18
N PRO A 296 -27.68 -6.47 12.01
CA PRO A 296 -28.74 -6.07 11.10
C PRO A 296 -30.13 -6.29 11.71
N LYS A 297 -31.02 -5.28 11.58
CA LYS A 297 -32.41 -5.40 12.06
C LYS A 297 -33.20 -6.40 11.21
N LYS A 298 -34.19 -7.06 11.83
CA LYS A 298 -35.12 -7.96 11.12
C LYS A 298 -35.90 -7.19 10.05
N GLN A 299 -35.78 -7.64 8.81
CA GLN A 299 -36.50 -7.14 7.64
C GLN A 299 -37.18 -8.33 6.96
N ALA A 300 -38.37 -8.12 6.37
CA ALA A 300 -39.13 -9.20 5.72
C ALA A 300 -38.36 -9.90 4.59
N GLU A 301 -37.42 -9.18 3.97
CA GLU A 301 -36.63 -9.67 2.83
C GLU A 301 -35.29 -10.33 3.24
N VAL A 302 -34.98 -10.42 4.54
CA VAL A 302 -33.72 -11.00 5.05
C VAL A 302 -34.00 -12.32 5.74
N ILE A 303 -33.23 -13.35 5.36
CA ILE A 303 -33.33 -14.71 5.91
C ILE A 303 -32.02 -15.03 6.61
N TRP A 304 -32.11 -15.35 7.90
CA TRP A 304 -30.96 -15.68 8.74
C TRP A 304 -30.48 -17.09 8.49
N VAL A 305 -29.17 -17.28 8.56
CA VAL A 305 -28.49 -18.55 8.30
C VAL A 305 -27.51 -18.81 9.45
N LYS A 306 -27.38 -20.06 9.89
CA LYS A 306 -26.34 -20.44 10.86
C LYS A 306 -24.95 -20.08 10.32
N PRO A 307 -24.07 -19.45 11.12
CA PRO A 307 -22.77 -18.94 10.66
C PRO A 307 -21.74 -20.07 10.49
N GLU A 308 -22.00 -20.96 9.53
CA GLU A 308 -21.20 -22.16 9.26
C GLU A 308 -20.47 -22.09 7.91
N LEU A 309 -20.99 -21.31 6.95
CA LEU A 309 -20.41 -21.18 5.62
C LEU A 309 -19.41 -20.02 5.57
N VAL A 310 -18.16 -20.33 5.20
CA VAL A 310 -17.14 -19.33 4.92
C VAL A 310 -17.17 -18.97 3.43
N ALA A 311 -17.20 -17.68 3.15
CA ALA A 311 -17.15 -17.13 1.81
C ALA A 311 -15.83 -16.36 1.62
N GLU A 312 -15.26 -16.51 0.44
CA GLU A 312 -14.23 -15.62 -0.06
C GLU A 312 -14.88 -14.48 -0.86
N ILE A 313 -14.43 -13.26 -0.59
CA ILE A 313 -14.92 -12.03 -1.17
C ILE A 313 -13.76 -11.17 -1.64
N GLU A 314 -13.97 -10.46 -2.74
CA GLU A 314 -13.15 -9.32 -3.11
C GLU A 314 -13.88 -8.05 -2.71
N PHE A 315 -13.16 -7.07 -2.17
CA PHE A 315 -13.74 -5.79 -1.82
C PHE A 315 -12.71 -4.66 -1.86
N GLU A 316 -13.18 -3.42 -1.98
CA GLU A 316 -12.33 -2.23 -2.15
C GLU A 316 -11.68 -1.75 -0.84
N GLY A 317 -11.95 -2.43 0.27
CA GLY A 317 -11.46 -2.12 1.61
C GLY A 317 -12.56 -1.91 2.64
N TRP A 318 -12.15 -1.63 3.87
CA TRP A 318 -13.03 -1.43 5.00
C TRP A 318 -13.52 0.02 5.09
N THR A 319 -14.77 0.24 5.46
CA THR A 319 -15.28 1.56 5.85
C THR A 319 -14.73 1.96 7.23
N ALA A 320 -14.86 3.23 7.60
CA ALA A 320 -14.45 3.72 8.92
C ALA A 320 -15.18 3.00 10.08
N ASP A 321 -16.38 2.46 9.82
CA ASP A 321 -17.19 1.69 10.77
C ASP A 321 -16.83 0.19 10.79
N GLY A 322 -15.79 -0.23 10.06
CA GLY A 322 -15.37 -1.62 9.98
C GLY A 322 -16.28 -2.50 9.12
N LEU A 323 -16.97 -1.93 8.12
CA LEU A 323 -17.80 -2.69 7.17
C LEU A 323 -17.10 -2.88 5.82
N VAL A 324 -17.41 -3.96 5.12
CA VAL A 324 -16.96 -4.27 3.76
C VAL A 324 -17.52 -3.24 2.78
N ARG A 325 -16.64 -2.57 2.02
CA ARG A 325 -17.00 -1.62 0.96
C ARG A 325 -16.94 -2.27 -0.42
N GLN A 326 -18.05 -2.25 -1.16
CA GLN A 326 -18.14 -2.80 -2.52
C GLN A 326 -17.72 -4.29 -2.60
N GLY A 327 -18.28 -5.12 -1.72
CA GLY A 327 -17.96 -6.55 -1.68
C GLY A 327 -18.60 -7.36 -2.82
N ALA A 328 -17.77 -8.18 -3.48
CA ALA A 328 -18.13 -9.14 -4.51
C ALA A 328 -17.80 -10.57 -4.07
N PHE A 329 -18.77 -11.48 -4.20
CA PHE A 329 -18.60 -12.89 -3.85
C PHE A 329 -17.69 -13.62 -4.86
N LYS A 330 -16.65 -14.29 -4.36
CA LYS A 330 -15.77 -15.15 -5.18
C LYS A 330 -16.22 -16.60 -5.10
N GLY A 331 -16.34 -17.15 -3.90
CA GLY A 331 -16.57 -18.58 -3.70
C GLY A 331 -16.77 -19.00 -2.24
N LEU A 332 -17.08 -20.29 -1.99
CA LEU A 332 -17.17 -20.86 -0.63
C LEU A 332 -15.89 -21.58 -0.22
N ARG A 333 -15.38 -21.31 0.98
CA ARG A 333 -14.22 -22.03 1.56
C ARG A 333 -14.71 -23.26 2.32
N GLU A 334 -14.66 -24.43 1.68
CA GLU A 334 -15.04 -25.71 2.29
C GLU A 334 -13.90 -26.36 3.11
N ASP A 335 -12.69 -25.84 2.97
CA ASP A 335 -11.47 -26.32 3.63
C ASP A 335 -11.31 -25.80 5.07
N LYS A 336 -12.11 -24.81 5.47
CA LYS A 336 -11.93 -24.06 6.71
C LYS A 336 -13.24 -23.89 7.49
N PRO A 337 -13.26 -24.15 8.81
CA PRO A 337 -14.45 -23.93 9.62
C PRO A 337 -14.67 -22.43 9.90
N ALA A 338 -15.94 -22.03 9.99
CA ALA A 338 -16.33 -20.62 10.18
C ALA A 338 -15.73 -19.96 11.43
N LYS A 339 -15.56 -20.69 12.53
CA LYS A 339 -14.97 -20.18 13.77
C LYS A 339 -13.52 -19.71 13.62
N GLU A 340 -12.79 -20.13 12.58
CA GLU A 340 -11.42 -19.70 12.31
C GLU A 340 -11.33 -18.40 11.47
N VAL A 341 -12.47 -17.75 11.18
CA VAL A 341 -12.54 -16.49 10.43
C VAL A 341 -12.76 -15.34 11.41
N GLU A 342 -11.67 -14.67 11.79
CA GLU A 342 -11.67 -13.62 12.82
C GLU A 342 -11.53 -12.20 12.26
N ALA A 343 -12.07 -11.21 12.98
CA ALA A 343 -11.88 -9.79 12.69
C ALA A 343 -10.39 -9.41 12.82
N GLU A 344 -9.79 -9.00 11.71
CA GLU A 344 -8.37 -8.67 11.67
C GLU A 344 -8.05 -7.33 12.38
N ARG A 345 -7.62 -7.36 13.66
CA ARG A 345 -6.84 -6.26 14.27
C ARG A 345 -5.35 -6.57 14.15
N PRO A 346 -4.56 -5.78 13.42
CA PRO A 346 -3.13 -6.05 13.33
C PRO A 346 -2.40 -5.74 14.64
N LEU A 347 -1.51 -6.63 15.05
CA LEU A 347 -0.53 -6.36 16.10
C LEU A 347 0.58 -5.47 15.51
N ARG A 348 0.85 -4.34 16.16
CA ARG A 348 1.95 -3.43 15.81
C ARG A 348 3.27 -4.17 16.05
N SER A 349 4.09 -4.34 15.01
CA SER A 349 5.43 -4.88 15.18
C SER A 349 6.34 -3.90 15.92
N SER A 350 7.19 -4.45 16.78
CA SER A 350 8.26 -3.75 17.48
C SER A 350 9.35 -3.32 16.50
N LYS A 351 10.00 -2.20 16.83
CA LYS A 351 11.02 -1.49 16.04
C LYS A 351 12.13 -2.44 15.54
N ALA A 352 12.16 -2.74 14.24
CA ALA A 352 13.35 -3.27 13.58
C ALA A 352 14.28 -2.10 13.23
N LYS A 353 15.56 -2.20 13.62
CA LYS A 353 16.61 -1.24 13.26
C LYS A 353 16.87 -1.34 11.76
N VAL A 354 16.82 -0.20 11.08
CA VAL A 354 17.24 -0.05 9.69
C VAL A 354 18.76 -0.24 9.65
N ALA A 355 19.24 -1.22 8.89
CA ALA A 355 20.66 -1.40 8.61
C ALA A 355 21.12 -0.32 7.61
N GLU A 356 22.24 0.34 7.92
CA GLU A 356 22.87 1.33 7.05
C GLU A 356 23.50 0.66 5.82
N PRO A 357 23.29 1.17 4.60
CA PRO A 357 24.03 0.69 3.44
C PRO A 357 25.46 1.25 3.46
N ALA A 358 26.44 0.34 3.41
CA ALA A 358 27.85 0.65 3.24
C ALA A 358 28.12 1.40 1.91
N PRO A 359 29.18 2.24 1.85
CA PRO A 359 29.45 3.08 0.70
C PRO A 359 29.97 2.25 -0.48
N ARG A 360 29.39 2.43 -1.67
CA ARG A 360 29.97 1.93 -2.93
C ARG A 360 30.55 3.08 -3.75
N ALA A 361 31.78 2.85 -4.17
CA ALA A 361 32.63 3.75 -4.91
C ALA A 361 32.09 4.07 -6.31
N ASP A 362 32.52 5.24 -6.75
CA ASP A 362 32.25 5.93 -8.00
C ASP A 362 32.69 5.09 -9.22
N GLN A 363 31.74 4.69 -10.09
CA GLN A 363 32.03 4.34 -11.48
C GLN A 363 30.89 4.75 -12.39
N ARG A 364 31.09 5.90 -13.06
CA ARG A 364 30.38 6.27 -14.29
C ARG A 364 30.72 5.24 -15.38
N SER A 365 29.74 4.45 -15.80
CA SER A 365 29.78 3.82 -17.12
C SER A 365 28.41 3.89 -17.83
N THR A 366 28.49 4.40 -19.05
CA THR A 366 27.55 4.41 -20.18
C THR A 366 26.19 3.70 -20.00
N ARG A 367 25.11 4.51 -19.89
CA ARG A 367 23.71 4.08 -19.77
C ARG A 367 23.19 3.43 -21.06
N ARG A 368 22.83 2.14 -20.96
CA ARG A 368 21.86 1.47 -21.84
C ARG A 368 20.45 1.87 -21.40
N ARG A 369 19.56 2.04 -22.39
CA ARG A 369 18.15 2.49 -22.31
C ARG A 369 17.34 1.93 -21.13
N ALA A 370 16.74 2.85 -20.36
CA ALA A 370 15.52 2.77 -19.54
C ALA A 370 15.43 1.66 -18.46
N GLN A 371 16.20 1.78 -17.38
CA GLN A 371 15.83 1.20 -16.08
C GLN A 371 14.95 2.19 -15.30
N LYS A 372 13.85 1.72 -14.72
CA LYS A 372 13.02 2.49 -13.78
C LYS A 372 13.86 2.75 -12.52
N ALA A 373 14.00 4.01 -12.10
CA ALA A 373 14.74 4.36 -10.89
C ALA A 373 13.85 4.14 -9.65
N ASP A 374 14.33 3.45 -8.62
CA ASP A 374 13.65 3.36 -7.33
C ASP A 374 14.14 4.50 -6.41
N VAL A 375 13.20 5.32 -5.95
CA VAL A 375 13.44 6.40 -4.98
C VAL A 375 12.43 6.24 -3.85
N MET A 376 12.90 6.06 -2.61
CA MET A 376 12.07 5.83 -1.42
C MET A 376 11.02 4.70 -1.57
N GLY A 377 11.33 3.64 -2.32
CA GLY A 377 10.41 2.52 -2.59
C GLY A 377 9.37 2.80 -3.67
N VAL A 378 9.46 3.94 -4.36
CA VAL A 378 8.61 4.34 -5.49
C VAL A 378 9.40 4.21 -6.79
N LEU A 379 8.88 3.40 -7.71
CA LEU A 379 9.44 3.26 -9.05
C LEU A 379 9.09 4.50 -9.90
N ILE A 380 10.11 5.28 -10.22
CA ILE A 380 10.04 6.43 -11.11
C ILE A 380 10.08 5.93 -12.56
N SER A 381 8.96 6.05 -13.28
CA SER A 381 8.89 5.76 -14.72
C SER A 381 9.51 6.91 -15.50
N ASN A 382 10.10 6.68 -16.68
CA ASN A 382 10.75 7.76 -17.46
C ASN A 382 11.65 8.67 -16.59
N PRO A 383 12.61 8.10 -15.84
CA PRO A 383 13.43 8.86 -14.89
C PRO A 383 14.17 10.02 -15.55
N ASP A 384 14.68 9.80 -16.77
CA ASP A 384 15.39 10.79 -17.58
C ASP A 384 14.46 11.85 -18.22
N LYS A 385 13.14 11.82 -17.95
CA LYS A 385 12.23 12.83 -18.53
C LYS A 385 12.62 14.22 -18.03
N PRO A 386 12.93 15.18 -18.92
CA PRO A 386 13.26 16.55 -18.52
C PRO A 386 11.99 17.25 -18.03
N LEU A 387 11.99 17.72 -16.79
CA LEU A 387 10.91 18.51 -16.21
C LEU A 387 11.18 20.01 -16.30
N TRP A 388 12.44 20.42 -16.16
CA TRP A 388 12.89 21.79 -16.44
C TRP A 388 13.91 21.80 -17.57
N PRO A 389 13.89 22.82 -18.44
CA PRO A 389 14.91 23.00 -19.47
C PRO A 389 16.29 23.28 -18.85
N ASP A 390 17.33 23.01 -19.62
CA ASP A 390 18.71 23.43 -19.32
C ASP A 390 18.76 24.98 -19.36
N GLU A 391 19.25 25.57 -18.27
CA GLU A 391 19.37 27.01 -18.08
C GLU A 391 20.84 27.42 -18.00
N ASN A 392 21.61 26.98 -19.01
CA ASN A 392 23.03 27.30 -19.24
C ASN A 392 24.02 26.51 -18.35
N ASP A 393 23.59 25.40 -17.74
CA ASP A 393 24.44 24.48 -16.98
C ASP A 393 24.71 23.16 -17.73
N GLY A 394 24.13 22.99 -18.92
CA GLY A 394 24.36 21.89 -19.83
C GLY A 394 23.43 20.69 -19.63
N GLU A 395 22.58 20.69 -18.59
CA GLU A 395 21.79 19.52 -18.21
C GLU A 395 20.38 19.88 -17.68
N PRO A 396 19.28 19.39 -18.31
CA PRO A 396 17.93 19.63 -17.81
C PRO A 396 17.71 18.97 -16.44
N VAL A 397 16.81 19.52 -15.61
CA VAL A 397 16.41 18.85 -14.36
C VAL A 397 15.36 17.78 -14.68
N THR A 398 15.71 16.54 -14.40
CA THR A 398 14.92 15.35 -14.73
C THR A 398 13.88 14.99 -13.67
N LYS A 399 12.96 14.07 -14.00
CA LYS A 399 11.98 13.55 -13.05
C LYS A 399 12.61 12.74 -11.91
N GLU A 400 13.69 12.01 -12.20
CA GLU A 400 14.48 11.34 -11.15
C GLU A 400 15.11 12.33 -10.19
N GLU A 401 15.73 13.41 -10.69
CA GLU A 401 16.29 14.47 -9.84
C GLU A 401 15.24 15.12 -8.94
N LEU A 402 14.03 15.34 -9.44
CA LEU A 402 12.92 15.82 -8.59
C LEU A 402 12.59 14.83 -7.46
N ALA A 403 12.56 13.53 -7.75
CA ALA A 403 12.32 12.51 -6.73
C ALA A 403 13.44 12.46 -5.68
N ARG A 404 14.70 12.48 -6.13
CA ARG A 404 15.90 12.52 -5.26
C ARG A 404 15.97 13.80 -4.43
N TYR A 405 15.53 14.92 -5.00
CA TYR A 405 15.41 16.17 -4.26
C TYR A 405 14.44 16.05 -3.09
N TYR A 406 13.25 15.51 -3.33
CA TYR A 406 12.29 15.28 -2.26
C TYR A 406 12.75 14.26 -1.23
N GLU A 407 13.54 13.26 -1.63
CA GLU A 407 14.23 12.36 -0.69
C GLU A 407 15.19 13.14 0.21
N ALA A 408 16.02 14.02 -0.37
CA ALA A 408 17.01 14.79 0.38
C ALA A 408 16.42 15.86 1.30
N VAL A 409 15.29 16.47 0.93
CA VAL A 409 14.65 17.54 1.74
C VAL A 409 13.43 17.10 2.52
N GLY A 410 12.99 15.86 2.33
CA GLY A 410 11.71 15.34 2.80
C GLY A 410 11.53 15.45 4.31
N ASP A 411 12.55 15.10 5.08
CA ASP A 411 12.55 15.18 6.55
C ASP A 411 12.24 16.59 7.07
N TRP A 412 12.76 17.62 6.41
CA TRP A 412 12.50 19.01 6.79
C TRP A 412 11.15 19.49 6.24
N MET A 413 10.85 19.17 4.97
CA MET A 413 9.63 19.64 4.29
C MET A 413 8.36 19.09 4.95
N ILE A 414 8.40 17.84 5.43
CA ILE A 414 7.20 17.11 5.85
C ILE A 414 6.46 17.81 6.99
N ASP A 415 7.19 18.46 7.91
CA ASP A 415 6.61 19.19 9.05
C ASP A 415 5.73 20.37 8.64
N HIS A 416 5.91 20.89 7.42
CA HIS A 416 5.15 22.03 6.92
C HIS A 416 3.98 21.68 5.99
N ILE A 417 3.88 20.41 5.57
CA ILE A 417 2.84 19.91 4.66
C ILE A 417 1.94 18.84 5.29
N LYS A 418 2.46 18.05 6.24
CA LYS A 418 1.73 16.94 6.87
C LYS A 418 0.45 17.43 7.56
N GLY A 419 -0.61 16.66 7.38
CA GLY A 419 -1.94 16.92 7.89
C GLY A 419 -2.69 18.04 7.18
N ARG A 420 -2.15 18.62 6.11
CA ARG A 420 -2.78 19.75 5.41
C ARG A 420 -3.31 19.28 4.06
N PRO A 421 -4.55 19.63 3.67
CA PRO A 421 -4.97 19.51 2.28
C PRO A 421 -3.96 20.24 1.38
N CYS A 422 -3.55 19.58 0.30
CA CYS A 422 -2.49 20.04 -0.58
C CYS A 422 -2.97 20.03 -2.02
N SER A 423 -2.86 21.16 -2.69
CA SER A 423 -2.98 21.22 -4.14
C SER A 423 -1.58 21.09 -4.76
N ILE A 424 -1.51 20.52 -5.96
CA ILE A 424 -0.23 20.33 -6.66
C ILE A 424 -0.31 20.94 -8.05
N ILE A 425 0.81 21.47 -8.54
CA ILE A 425 0.97 21.79 -9.96
C ILE A 425 1.74 20.67 -10.61
N ARG A 426 1.14 20.05 -11.63
CA ARG A 426 1.75 18.97 -12.40
C ARG A 426 2.21 19.50 -13.75
N ALA A 427 3.39 19.07 -14.16
CA ALA A 427 3.93 19.33 -15.49
C ALA A 427 4.37 17.98 -16.10
N PRO A 428 3.42 17.14 -16.56
CA PRO A 428 3.69 15.78 -17.02
C PRO A 428 4.74 15.69 -18.13
N ASP A 429 4.83 16.72 -18.98
CA ASP A 429 5.75 16.85 -20.10
C ASP A 429 6.76 17.99 -19.90
N GLY A 430 7.00 18.33 -18.63
CA GLY A 430 7.88 19.43 -18.23
C GLY A 430 7.22 20.80 -18.28
N ILE A 431 7.87 21.80 -17.71
CA ILE A 431 7.29 23.13 -17.48
C ILE A 431 7.02 23.92 -18.76
N GLY A 432 7.65 23.53 -19.89
CA GLY A 432 7.37 24.09 -21.21
C GLY A 432 6.11 23.53 -21.87
N GLY A 433 5.54 22.45 -21.33
CA GLY A 433 4.28 21.86 -21.76
C GLY A 433 3.07 22.32 -20.92
N GLU A 434 2.00 21.53 -20.94
CA GLU A 434 0.78 21.83 -20.17
C GLU A 434 1.00 21.67 -18.66
N GLN A 435 0.54 22.66 -17.90
CA GLN A 435 0.60 22.68 -16.44
C GLN A 435 -0.79 22.57 -15.82
N PHE A 436 -0.99 21.60 -14.93
CA PHE A 436 -2.28 21.31 -14.33
C PHE A 436 -2.28 21.67 -12.85
N PHE A 437 -3.23 22.52 -12.44
CA PHE A 437 -3.51 22.74 -11.02
C PHE A 437 -4.48 21.67 -10.51
N GLN A 438 -3.96 20.67 -9.80
CA GLN A 438 -4.74 19.55 -9.29
C GLN A 438 -5.05 19.74 -7.80
N ARG A 439 -6.33 19.88 -7.48
CA ARG A 439 -6.84 19.96 -6.09
C ARG A 439 -7.23 18.59 -5.53
N HIS A 440 -7.85 17.77 -6.37
CA HIS A 440 -8.48 16.52 -5.97
C HIS A 440 -7.68 15.31 -6.42
N ALA A 441 -7.95 14.18 -5.77
CA ALA A 441 -7.46 12.89 -6.23
C ALA A 441 -8.01 12.51 -7.60
N MET A 442 -7.17 11.87 -8.40
CA MET A 442 -7.52 11.31 -9.70
C MET A 442 -7.47 9.78 -9.65
N PRO A 443 -8.17 9.06 -10.54
CA PRO A 443 -8.02 7.61 -10.66
C PRO A 443 -6.54 7.22 -10.87
N GLY A 444 -6.07 6.17 -10.20
CA GLY A 444 -4.67 5.73 -10.27
C GLY A 444 -3.70 6.50 -9.36
N GLN A 445 -4.20 7.31 -8.42
CA GLN A 445 -3.39 7.96 -7.39
C GLN A 445 -2.64 6.92 -6.54
N SER A 446 -1.37 7.19 -6.22
CA SER A 446 -0.58 6.35 -5.31
C SER A 446 -1.22 6.24 -3.93
N SER A 447 -1.24 5.04 -3.36
CA SER A 447 -1.67 4.79 -1.98
C SER A 447 -0.75 5.40 -0.92
N LEU A 448 0.40 5.95 -1.32
CA LEU A 448 1.28 6.72 -0.42
C LEU A 448 0.75 8.15 -0.16
N LEU A 449 -0.30 8.56 -0.86
CA LEU A 449 -0.97 9.85 -0.68
C LEU A 449 -2.29 9.63 0.06
N GLU A 450 -2.49 10.40 1.12
CA GLU A 450 -3.72 10.39 1.89
C GLU A 450 -4.78 11.27 1.23
N LEU A 451 -6.04 10.97 1.49
CA LEU A 451 -7.18 11.71 0.96
C LEU A 451 -7.97 12.36 2.10
N VAL A 452 -8.12 13.68 2.04
CA VAL A 452 -8.85 14.45 3.06
C VAL A 452 -10.13 15.03 2.49
N LYS A 453 -11.27 14.69 3.10
CA LYS A 453 -12.55 15.30 2.76
C LYS A 453 -12.68 16.63 3.50
N VAL A 454 -12.81 17.71 2.74
CA VAL A 454 -13.04 19.05 3.27
C VAL A 454 -14.54 19.36 3.20
N PHE A 455 -15.08 19.99 4.24
CA PHE A 455 -16.50 20.35 4.27
C PHE A 455 -16.86 21.28 3.10
N GLY A 456 -18.00 21.03 2.46
CA GLY A 456 -18.47 21.80 1.30
C GLY A 456 -17.86 21.38 -0.05
N ASP A 457 -16.87 20.48 -0.08
CA ASP A 457 -16.31 19.96 -1.33
C ASP A 457 -16.85 18.54 -1.64
N LYS A 458 -17.04 18.24 -2.92
CA LYS A 458 -17.59 16.94 -3.38
C LYS A 458 -16.51 15.87 -3.48
N LYS A 459 -15.27 16.26 -3.79
CA LYS A 459 -14.15 15.34 -3.99
C LYS A 459 -13.06 15.58 -2.94
N PRO A 460 -12.37 14.53 -2.46
CA PRO A 460 -11.31 14.69 -1.48
C PRO A 460 -10.10 15.43 -2.07
N TYR A 461 -9.41 16.19 -1.24
CA TYR A 461 -8.11 16.78 -1.53
C TYR A 461 -7.00 15.77 -1.31
N LEU A 462 -5.85 16.02 -1.92
CA LEU A 462 -4.62 15.29 -1.60
C LEU A 462 -4.08 15.75 -0.25
N GLN A 463 -3.46 14.84 0.48
CA GLN A 463 -2.72 15.13 1.70
C GLN A 463 -1.45 14.29 1.70
N ILE A 464 -0.31 14.95 1.90
CA ILE A 464 1.02 14.32 1.85
C ILE A 464 1.53 14.22 3.29
N ASP A 465 1.37 13.05 3.91
CA ASP A 465 1.62 12.85 5.35
C ASP A 465 2.92 12.13 5.67
N ARG A 466 3.63 11.71 4.63
CA ARG A 466 4.82 10.87 4.71
C ARG A 466 5.82 11.19 3.62
N ILE A 467 7.11 10.98 3.93
CA ILE A 467 8.25 11.38 3.11
C ILE A 467 8.32 10.58 1.80
N ASP A 468 8.11 9.26 1.87
CA ASP A 468 7.97 8.36 0.71
C ASP A 468 6.81 8.78 -0.22
N GLY A 469 5.78 9.43 0.33
CA GLY A 469 4.71 10.05 -0.45
C GLY A 469 5.20 11.14 -1.40
N LEU A 470 6.28 11.85 -1.08
CA LEU A 470 6.86 12.87 -1.97
C LEU A 470 7.49 12.27 -3.23
N ALA A 471 8.05 11.06 -3.17
CA ALA A 471 8.50 10.37 -4.38
C ALA A 471 7.31 10.01 -5.29
N ALA A 472 6.14 9.68 -4.72
CA ALA A 472 4.93 9.47 -5.51
C ALA A 472 4.42 10.76 -6.17
N VAL A 473 4.61 11.91 -5.51
CA VAL A 473 4.34 13.24 -6.07
C VAL A 473 5.29 13.54 -7.24
N ALA A 474 6.59 13.27 -7.09
CA ALA A 474 7.55 13.39 -8.19
C ALA A 474 7.22 12.46 -9.37
N GLN A 475 6.80 11.22 -9.09
CA GLN A 475 6.45 10.23 -10.11
C GLN A 475 5.33 10.72 -11.05
N ILE A 476 4.36 11.46 -10.52
CA ILE A 476 3.27 12.08 -11.31
C ILE A 476 3.64 13.47 -11.86
N ALA A 477 4.92 13.83 -11.80
CA ALA A 477 5.50 15.10 -12.23
C ALA A 477 4.87 16.33 -11.54
N ALA A 478 4.57 16.24 -10.25
CA ALA A 478 4.13 17.39 -9.47
C ALA A 478 5.33 18.24 -9.02
N VAL A 479 5.45 19.39 -9.68
CA VAL A 479 6.58 20.32 -9.58
C VAL A 479 6.36 21.40 -8.53
N GLU A 480 5.12 21.69 -8.12
CA GLU A 480 4.84 22.59 -6.99
C GLU A 480 3.84 21.98 -6.00
N LEU A 481 4.07 22.21 -4.71
CA LEU A 481 3.20 21.81 -3.60
C LEU A 481 2.60 23.05 -2.93
N HIS A 482 1.28 23.03 -2.75
CA HIS A 482 0.48 24.14 -2.24
C HIS A 482 -0.41 23.67 -1.09
N PRO A 483 0.17 23.44 0.11
CA PRO A 483 -0.59 23.08 1.30
C PRO A 483 -1.47 24.22 1.79
N TRP A 484 -2.59 23.88 2.42
CA TRP A 484 -3.45 24.84 3.09
C TRP A 484 -2.75 25.42 4.33
N ASN A 485 -3.16 26.63 4.71
CA ASN A 485 -2.67 27.34 5.90
C ASN A 485 -3.41 26.93 7.19
N CYS A 486 -4.14 25.81 7.17
CA CYS A 486 -4.91 25.30 8.30
C CYS A 486 -4.04 24.70 9.41
N GLU A 487 -4.61 24.40 10.56
CA GLU A 487 -3.95 23.54 11.55
C GLU A 487 -3.89 22.10 11.01
N PRO A 488 -2.79 21.35 11.20
CA PRO A 488 -2.71 19.97 10.72
C PRO A 488 -3.91 19.14 11.20
N ARG A 489 -4.56 18.46 10.25
CA ARG A 489 -5.76 17.62 10.39
C ARG A 489 -7.02 18.40 10.81
N GLN A 490 -6.99 19.73 10.77
CA GLN A 490 -8.14 20.59 11.09
C GLN A 490 -8.34 21.65 9.98
N PRO A 491 -8.88 21.28 8.81
CA PRO A 491 -9.03 22.19 7.66
C PRO A 491 -9.85 23.47 7.94
N GLU A 492 -10.75 23.42 8.93
CA GLU A 492 -11.61 24.55 9.30
C GLU A 492 -10.96 25.55 10.26
N VAL A 493 -9.76 25.25 10.77
CA VAL A 493 -9.04 26.07 11.75
C VAL A 493 -7.77 26.61 11.10
N PRO A 494 -7.55 27.93 11.03
CA PRO A 494 -6.28 28.50 10.58
C PRO A 494 -5.15 28.12 11.54
N GLY A 495 -4.02 27.64 11.00
CA GLY A 495 -2.83 27.26 11.77
C GLY A 495 -1.62 28.16 11.51
N ARG A 496 -1.66 28.98 10.45
CA ARG A 496 -0.66 30.00 10.14
C ARG A 496 -1.26 31.12 9.31
N LEU A 497 -0.66 32.31 9.37
CA LEU A 497 -0.89 33.37 8.38
C LEU A 497 0.31 33.48 7.45
N VAL A 498 0.05 33.82 6.19
CA VAL A 498 1.04 34.09 5.15
C VAL A 498 0.78 35.48 4.58
N PHE A 499 1.80 36.31 4.60
CA PHE A 499 1.85 37.61 3.95
C PHE A 499 2.77 37.48 2.74
N ASP A 500 2.19 37.48 1.55
CA ASP A 500 2.94 37.34 0.29
C ASP A 500 3.24 38.73 -0.28
N LEU A 501 4.52 39.07 -0.33
CA LEU A 501 5.04 40.34 -0.80
C LEU A 501 5.41 40.21 -2.27
N ASP A 502 4.50 40.65 -3.15
CA ASP A 502 4.60 40.47 -4.60
C ASP A 502 4.97 41.80 -5.29
N PRO A 503 6.26 42.00 -5.64
CA PRO A 503 6.72 43.24 -6.25
C PRO A 503 6.22 43.45 -7.68
N GLY A 504 6.03 44.71 -8.06
CA GLY A 504 5.97 45.12 -9.46
C GLY A 504 7.27 44.80 -10.22
N PRO A 505 7.24 44.72 -11.56
CA PRO A 505 8.40 44.33 -12.37
C PRO A 505 9.66 45.18 -12.13
N ASP A 506 9.47 46.47 -11.82
CA ASP A 506 10.53 47.48 -11.69
C ASP A 506 11.02 47.68 -10.25
N VAL A 507 10.48 46.92 -9.28
CA VAL A 507 10.88 47.04 -7.88
C VAL A 507 12.12 46.18 -7.62
N PRO A 508 13.24 46.77 -7.14
CA PRO A 508 14.42 46.01 -6.78
C PRO A 508 14.13 45.00 -5.65
N PHE A 509 14.76 43.82 -5.72
CA PHE A 509 14.54 42.79 -4.70
C PHE A 509 15.00 43.23 -3.29
N SER A 510 16.01 44.10 -3.19
CA SER A 510 16.43 44.72 -1.94
C SER A 510 15.29 45.48 -1.25
N THR A 511 14.42 46.14 -2.01
CA THR A 511 13.22 46.81 -1.49
C THR A 511 12.21 45.81 -0.92
N VAL A 512 12.09 44.62 -1.55
CA VAL A 512 11.24 43.53 -1.04
C VAL A 512 11.79 42.97 0.27
N VAL A 513 13.11 42.88 0.41
CA VAL A 513 13.77 42.50 1.67
C VAL A 513 13.47 43.50 2.78
N SER A 514 13.54 44.81 2.50
CA SER A 514 13.17 45.86 3.46
C SER A 514 11.70 45.75 3.86
N ALA A 515 10.79 45.54 2.90
CA ALA A 515 9.37 45.34 3.16
C ALA A 515 9.10 44.11 4.04
N ALA A 516 9.84 43.02 3.84
CA ALA A 516 9.73 41.82 4.69
C ALA A 516 10.19 42.07 6.12
N ARG A 517 11.23 42.90 6.32
CA ARG A 517 11.70 43.31 7.66
C ARG A 517 10.69 44.21 8.36
N GLU A 518 10.11 45.17 7.65
CA GLU A 518 9.04 46.01 8.19
C GLU A 518 7.81 45.18 8.58
N MET A 519 7.40 44.23 7.74
CA MET A 519 6.31 43.28 8.08
C MET A 519 6.63 42.48 9.34
N ARG A 520 7.89 42.02 9.50
CA ARG A 520 8.34 41.33 10.71
C ARG A 520 8.18 42.21 11.95
N GLU A 521 8.69 43.43 11.91
CA GLU A 521 8.66 44.39 13.03
C GLU A 521 7.21 44.64 13.48
N ARG A 522 6.31 44.88 12.53
CA ARG A 522 4.88 45.06 12.81
C ARG A 522 4.25 43.82 13.47
N LEU A 523 4.58 42.61 13.01
CA LEU A 523 4.08 41.38 13.62
C LEU A 523 4.66 41.16 15.03
N GLU A 524 5.93 41.52 15.24
CA GLU A 524 6.63 41.41 16.52
C GLU A 524 6.04 42.37 17.57
N GLU A 525 5.72 43.61 17.20
CA GLU A 525 4.98 44.57 18.04
C GLU A 525 3.61 44.03 18.47
N LEU A 526 2.93 43.33 17.56
CA LEU A 526 1.66 42.65 17.83
C LEU A 526 1.83 41.36 18.66
N GLY A 527 3.05 40.98 19.00
CA GLY A 527 3.37 39.82 19.84
C GLY A 527 3.39 38.49 19.09
N LEU A 528 3.50 38.53 17.76
CA LEU A 528 3.62 37.35 16.91
C LEU A 528 5.07 37.11 16.53
N VAL A 529 5.45 35.83 16.39
CA VAL A 529 6.77 35.45 15.86
C VAL A 529 6.60 35.16 14.37
N SER A 530 7.46 35.74 13.54
CA SER A 530 7.38 35.58 12.09
C SER A 530 8.66 35.00 11.50
N PHE A 531 8.46 34.28 10.40
CA PHE A 531 9.48 33.55 9.67
C PHE A 531 9.44 33.95 8.20
N CYS A 532 10.58 33.91 7.50
CA CYS A 532 10.62 34.32 6.10
C CYS A 532 11.09 33.18 5.19
N LYS A 533 10.57 33.18 3.97
CA LYS A 533 11.05 32.32 2.88
C LYS A 533 10.96 33.03 1.54
N THR A 534 11.85 32.66 0.62
CA THR A 534 11.68 33.07 -0.78
C THR A 534 10.44 32.41 -1.36
N THR A 535 9.80 33.06 -2.33
CA THR A 535 8.72 32.42 -3.11
C THR A 535 9.26 31.41 -4.12
N GLY A 536 10.55 31.43 -4.44
CA GLY A 536 11.10 30.86 -5.68
C GLY A 536 10.70 31.67 -6.93
N GLY A 537 10.19 32.88 -6.75
CA GLY A 537 9.96 33.86 -7.79
C GLY A 537 10.62 35.18 -7.42
N LYS A 538 9.92 36.30 -7.66
CA LYS A 538 10.41 37.65 -7.33
C LYS A 538 9.99 38.14 -5.95
N GLY A 539 9.08 37.45 -5.26
CA GLY A 539 8.52 37.86 -3.97
C GLY A 539 9.09 37.13 -2.76
N LEU A 540 8.65 37.56 -1.57
CA LEU A 540 8.94 36.94 -0.28
C LEU A 540 7.64 36.58 0.45
N HIS A 541 7.63 35.45 1.17
CA HIS A 541 6.56 35.15 2.11
C HIS A 541 7.04 35.38 3.54
N VAL A 542 6.30 36.19 4.29
CA VAL A 542 6.41 36.29 5.75
C VAL A 542 5.30 35.44 6.36
N VAL A 543 5.65 34.50 7.24
CA VAL A 543 4.75 33.47 7.77
C VAL A 543 4.75 33.55 9.29
N THR A 544 3.57 33.57 9.91
CA THR A 544 3.42 33.49 11.38
C THR A 544 2.61 32.26 11.74
N PRO A 545 3.16 31.30 12.51
CA PRO A 545 2.40 30.17 13.03
C PRO A 545 1.47 30.62 14.17
N LEU A 546 0.29 30.00 14.27
CA LEU A 546 -0.73 30.35 15.24
C LEU A 546 -0.89 29.23 16.27
N ALA A 547 -1.02 29.60 17.54
CA ALA A 547 -1.41 28.66 18.59
C ALA A 547 -2.92 28.43 18.53
N VAL A 548 -3.34 27.17 18.43
CA VAL A 548 -4.76 26.81 18.33
C VAL A 548 -5.37 26.55 19.71
N ASN A 549 -6.43 27.28 20.05
CA ASN A 549 -7.24 27.01 21.24
C ASN A 549 -8.36 26.03 20.92
N LYS A 550 -8.29 24.81 21.46
CA LYS A 550 -9.29 23.75 21.22
C LYS A 550 -10.71 24.08 21.72
N ARG A 551 -10.85 24.96 22.72
CA ARG A 551 -12.18 25.34 23.27
C ARG A 551 -12.86 26.44 22.47
N LYS A 552 -12.06 27.30 21.84
CA LYS A 552 -12.54 28.41 21.01
C LYS A 552 -11.65 28.52 19.78
N PRO A 553 -11.86 27.66 18.77
CA PRO A 553 -11.04 27.67 17.57
C PRO A 553 -11.18 28.99 16.81
N LEU A 554 -10.06 29.47 16.28
CA LEU A 554 -10.02 30.65 15.43
C LEU A 554 -10.77 30.39 14.12
N SER A 555 -11.51 31.38 13.62
CA SER A 555 -12.21 31.29 12.35
C SER A 555 -11.39 31.89 11.20
N TRP A 556 -11.54 31.34 10.00
CA TRP A 556 -10.94 31.89 8.78
C TRP A 556 -11.25 33.38 8.53
N PRO A 557 -12.50 33.87 8.68
CA PRO A 557 -12.78 35.29 8.52
C PRO A 557 -12.03 36.19 9.50
N ALA A 558 -11.88 35.78 10.77
CA ALA A 558 -11.14 36.54 11.77
C ALA A 558 -9.64 36.59 11.45
N ALA A 559 -9.06 35.45 11.06
CA ALA A 559 -7.67 35.35 10.63
C ALA A 559 -7.37 36.22 9.40
N LYS A 560 -8.24 36.17 8.38
CA LYS A 560 -8.13 36.96 7.16
C LYS A 560 -8.30 38.46 7.43
N ALA A 561 -9.24 38.86 8.28
CA ALA A 561 -9.46 40.25 8.65
C ALA A 561 -8.23 40.84 9.36
N PHE A 562 -7.65 40.11 10.31
CA PHE A 562 -6.40 40.54 10.95
C PHE A 562 -5.27 40.74 9.93
N ALA A 563 -5.06 39.78 9.03
CA ALA A 563 -4.02 39.90 8.00
C ALA A 563 -4.27 41.08 7.05
N HIS A 564 -5.53 41.32 6.67
CA HIS A 564 -5.93 42.49 5.90
C HIS A 564 -5.57 43.79 6.62
N ASP A 565 -5.93 43.91 7.90
CA ASP A 565 -5.75 45.15 8.65
C ASP A 565 -4.27 45.49 8.85
N VAL A 566 -3.41 44.48 9.07
CA VAL A 566 -1.96 44.66 9.12
C VAL A 566 -1.42 45.17 7.77
N CYS A 567 -1.79 44.52 6.66
CA CYS A 567 -1.38 44.98 5.33
C CYS A 567 -1.93 46.38 5.01
N GLN A 568 -3.16 46.68 5.46
CA GLN A 568 -3.79 47.97 5.23
C GLN A 568 -3.10 49.07 6.02
N GLN A 569 -2.70 48.83 7.27
CA GLN A 569 -1.92 49.80 8.05
C GLN A 569 -0.57 50.06 7.38
N MET A 570 0.16 49.02 7.00
CA MET A 570 1.43 49.15 6.28
C MET A 570 1.28 49.95 4.97
N ALA A 571 0.22 49.69 4.20
CA ALA A 571 -0.04 50.43 2.97
C ALA A 571 -0.55 51.87 3.18
N ARG A 572 -1.16 52.18 4.32
CA ARG A 572 -1.51 53.56 4.68
C ARG A 572 -0.28 54.36 5.10
N ASP A 573 0.65 53.73 5.80
CA ASP A 573 1.87 54.38 6.28
C ASP A 573 2.83 54.69 5.11
N ASN A 574 2.82 53.89 4.05
CA ASN A 574 3.59 54.16 2.82
C ASN A 574 2.84 53.74 1.54
N PRO A 575 1.89 54.58 1.06
CA PRO A 575 1.03 54.28 -0.09
C PRO A 575 1.75 54.33 -1.45
N ASP A 576 2.92 55.00 -1.49
CA ASP A 576 3.77 55.09 -2.66
C ASP A 576 4.60 53.83 -2.88
N LEU A 577 4.83 53.04 -1.83
CA LEU A 577 5.56 51.77 -1.89
C LEU A 577 4.64 50.55 -1.86
N TYR A 578 3.52 50.60 -1.15
CA TYR A 578 2.68 49.43 -0.90
C TYR A 578 1.26 49.58 -1.46
N LEU A 579 0.67 48.46 -1.86
CA LEU A 579 -0.75 48.38 -2.18
C LEU A 579 -1.38 47.07 -1.70
N ILE A 580 -2.67 47.13 -1.36
CA ILE A 580 -3.47 45.95 -0.97
C ILE A 580 -4.54 45.58 -2.00
N LYS A 581 -4.67 46.36 -3.08
CA LYS A 581 -5.60 46.05 -4.18
C LYS A 581 -4.93 45.07 -5.16
N MET A 582 -5.66 44.04 -5.59
CA MET A 582 -5.09 42.97 -6.42
C MET A 582 -4.63 43.44 -7.80
N THR A 583 -5.20 44.52 -8.34
CA THR A 583 -5.04 44.98 -9.73
C THR A 583 -3.57 45.15 -10.13
N LYS A 584 -3.09 44.27 -11.05
CA LYS A 584 -1.68 44.26 -11.49
C LYS A 584 -1.23 45.56 -12.14
N SER A 585 -2.10 46.25 -12.87
CA SER A 585 -1.79 47.54 -13.52
C SER A 585 -1.46 48.65 -12.51
N LEU A 586 -1.85 48.50 -11.24
CA LEU A 586 -1.55 49.48 -10.19
C LEU A 586 -0.21 49.20 -9.47
N ARG A 587 0.52 48.14 -9.85
CA ARG A 587 1.74 47.70 -9.18
C ARG A 587 3.03 48.33 -9.70
N GLY A 588 2.96 49.24 -10.68
CA GLY A 588 4.15 49.96 -11.17
C GLY A 588 4.89 50.63 -10.01
N GLY A 589 6.16 50.27 -9.82
CA GLY A 589 7.00 50.77 -8.72
C GLY A 589 6.60 50.36 -7.29
N ARG A 590 5.62 49.46 -7.10
CA ARG A 590 5.06 49.12 -5.78
C ARG A 590 5.05 47.63 -5.46
N ILE A 591 4.94 47.32 -4.18
CA ILE A 591 4.82 45.95 -3.66
C ILE A 591 3.35 45.69 -3.29
N PHE A 592 2.77 44.65 -3.88
CA PHE A 592 1.45 44.18 -3.50
C PHE A 592 1.56 43.30 -2.24
N LEU A 593 0.85 43.69 -1.19
CA LEU A 593 0.77 42.96 0.07
C LEU A 593 -0.41 41.97 0.00
N ASP A 594 -0.17 40.77 -0.50
CA ASP A 594 -1.21 39.75 -0.69
C ASP A 594 -1.55 39.05 0.63
N TYR A 595 -2.59 39.55 1.30
CA TYR A 595 -3.20 38.91 2.47
C TYR A 595 -4.22 37.82 2.09
N LEU A 596 -4.57 37.66 0.82
CA LEU A 596 -5.64 36.74 0.36
C LEU A 596 -5.23 35.27 0.46
N ARG A 597 -3.94 35.00 0.70
CA ARG A 597 -3.42 33.67 1.06
C ARG A 597 -4.00 33.12 2.37
N ASN A 598 -4.68 33.96 3.16
CA ASN A 598 -5.29 33.64 4.45
C ASN A 598 -6.80 33.36 4.36
N ASP A 599 -7.33 33.13 3.16
CA ASP A 599 -8.67 32.60 2.99
C ASP A 599 -8.71 31.07 3.14
N ARG A 600 -9.88 30.52 3.46
CA ARG A 600 -10.07 29.11 3.78
C ARG A 600 -9.53 28.15 2.71
N MET A 601 -9.80 28.44 1.44
CA MET A 601 -9.38 27.60 0.30
C MET A 601 -8.11 28.12 -0.37
N ALA A 602 -7.52 29.21 0.14
CA ALA A 602 -6.31 29.76 -0.42
C ALA A 602 -5.10 28.91 -0.02
N THR A 603 -4.11 28.90 -0.89
CA THR A 603 -2.87 28.16 -0.70
C THR A 603 -1.67 29.06 -0.90
N ALA A 604 -0.57 28.66 -0.27
CA ALA A 604 0.74 29.25 -0.47
C ALA A 604 1.72 28.11 -0.78
N VAL A 605 2.67 28.37 -1.67
CA VAL A 605 3.70 27.39 -2.02
C VAL A 605 4.44 26.93 -0.75
N ALA A 606 4.60 25.62 -0.60
CA ALA A 606 5.23 25.04 0.56
C ALA A 606 6.68 25.50 0.69
N PRO A 607 7.20 25.67 1.92
CA PRO A 607 8.64 25.67 2.15
C PRO A 607 9.32 24.48 1.44
N LEU A 608 10.44 24.74 0.76
CA LEU A 608 11.20 23.81 -0.06
C LEU A 608 10.48 23.24 -1.29
N SER A 609 9.26 23.65 -1.61
CA SER A 609 8.66 23.26 -2.89
C SER A 609 9.43 23.90 -4.05
N PRO A 610 9.75 23.13 -5.12
CA PRO A 610 10.19 23.70 -6.38
C PRO A 610 9.10 24.56 -7.01
N ARG A 611 9.50 25.33 -8.03
CA ARG A 611 8.63 26.19 -8.83
C ARG A 611 8.63 25.75 -10.28
N ALA A 612 7.47 25.80 -10.92
CA ALA A 612 7.26 25.53 -12.34
C ALA A 612 7.76 26.69 -13.22
N ARG A 613 9.04 27.03 -13.07
CA ARG A 613 9.71 28.18 -13.69
C ARG A 613 11.13 27.79 -14.13
N PRO A 614 11.68 28.46 -15.15
CA PRO A 614 13.10 28.42 -15.50
C PRO A 614 14.03 28.35 -14.28
N GLY A 615 14.99 27.44 -14.31
CA GLY A 615 16.04 27.26 -13.29
C GLY A 615 15.66 26.38 -12.11
N ALA A 616 14.47 25.76 -12.12
CA ALA A 616 13.99 24.87 -11.05
C ALA A 616 14.15 25.49 -9.64
N THR A 617 13.84 26.79 -9.53
CA THR A 617 13.98 27.55 -8.29
C THR A 617 13.07 27.00 -7.19
N VAL A 618 13.46 27.19 -5.93
CA VAL A 618 12.81 26.62 -4.75
C VAL A 618 12.34 27.73 -3.80
N SER A 619 11.21 27.50 -3.13
CA SER A 619 10.77 28.35 -2.02
C SER A 619 11.61 28.10 -0.76
N MET A 620 12.76 28.76 -0.67
CA MET A 620 13.77 28.50 0.36
C MET A 620 13.43 29.19 1.70
N PRO A 621 13.31 28.46 2.82
CA PRO A 621 13.23 29.03 4.17
C PRO A 621 14.54 29.74 4.54
N LEU A 622 14.44 30.91 5.17
CA LEU A 622 15.57 31.75 5.52
C LEU A 622 15.50 32.20 6.98
N THR A 623 16.66 32.39 7.59
CA THR A 623 16.80 33.17 8.82
C THR A 623 16.75 34.66 8.52
N TRP A 624 16.35 35.47 9.50
CA TRP A 624 16.38 36.93 9.35
C TRP A 624 17.78 37.50 9.14
N THR A 625 18.84 36.79 9.57
CA THR A 625 20.24 37.17 9.32
C THR A 625 20.66 36.92 7.87
N GLN A 626 20.06 35.95 7.19
CA GLN A 626 20.26 35.70 5.76
C GLN A 626 19.51 36.70 4.87
N MET A 627 18.58 37.49 5.42
CA MET A 627 17.78 38.47 4.69
C MET A 627 18.54 39.77 4.44
N LYS A 628 19.59 39.67 3.62
CA LYS A 628 20.44 40.80 3.22
C LYS A 628 19.97 41.39 1.89
N SER A 629 20.41 42.62 1.60
CA SER A 629 20.04 43.36 0.39
C SER A 629 20.53 42.71 -0.91
N ASP A 630 21.58 41.88 -0.84
CA ASP A 630 22.18 41.14 -1.95
C ASP A 630 21.62 39.72 -2.12
N LEU A 631 20.55 39.36 -1.39
CA LEU A 631 19.91 38.06 -1.53
C LEU A 631 19.38 37.87 -2.95
N ASP A 632 19.79 36.77 -3.58
CA ASP A 632 19.29 36.37 -4.90
C ASP A 632 18.47 35.06 -4.80
N PRO A 633 17.14 35.12 -4.94
CA PRO A 633 16.28 33.93 -4.92
C PRO A 633 16.61 32.89 -6.00
N LYS A 634 17.22 33.30 -7.12
CA LYS A 634 17.54 32.37 -8.22
C LYS A 634 18.65 31.38 -7.87
N ARG A 635 19.43 31.65 -6.81
CA ARG A 635 20.47 30.75 -6.33
C ARG A 635 19.92 29.50 -5.63
N PHE A 636 18.65 29.52 -5.22
CA PHE A 636 18.02 28.39 -4.54
C PHE A 636 17.29 27.54 -5.56
N THR A 637 17.87 26.41 -5.95
CA THR A 637 17.33 25.48 -6.94
C THR A 637 17.23 24.08 -6.37
N VAL A 638 16.54 23.19 -7.08
CA VAL A 638 16.48 21.75 -6.79
C VAL A 638 17.88 21.15 -6.59
N ARG A 639 18.92 21.65 -7.29
CA ARG A 639 20.30 21.16 -7.19
C ARG A 639 21.09 21.77 -6.03
N THR A 640 20.88 23.05 -5.71
CA THR A 640 21.68 23.75 -4.69
C THR A 640 21.13 23.62 -3.27
N VAL A 641 19.81 23.51 -3.13
CA VAL A 641 19.12 23.55 -1.83
C VAL A 641 19.50 22.39 -0.90
N PRO A 642 19.62 21.12 -1.31
CA PRO A 642 20.00 20.04 -0.40
C PRO A 642 21.30 20.32 0.37
N GLY A 643 22.33 20.85 -0.33
CA GLY A 643 23.60 21.23 0.29
C GLY A 643 23.47 22.40 1.26
N LEU A 644 22.66 23.40 0.92
CA LEU A 644 22.42 24.58 1.77
C LEU A 644 21.58 24.26 3.01
N LEU A 645 20.57 23.41 2.86
CA LEU A 645 19.64 23.04 3.92
C LEU A 645 20.32 22.29 5.06
N SER A 646 21.26 21.39 4.74
CA SER A 646 22.02 20.62 5.74
C SER A 646 22.75 21.49 6.77
N LYS A 647 23.07 22.74 6.41
CA LYS A 647 23.78 23.72 7.26
C LYS A 647 22.85 24.80 7.83
N SER A 648 21.57 24.77 7.48
CA SER A 648 20.62 25.83 7.83
C SER A 648 20.01 25.61 9.21
N SER A 649 19.84 26.70 9.97
CA SER A 649 19.01 26.75 11.18
C SER A 649 17.64 27.39 10.94
N ALA A 650 17.31 27.73 9.69
CA ALA A 650 16.06 28.40 9.36
C ALA A 650 14.85 27.62 9.89
N TRP A 651 14.00 28.32 10.64
CA TRP A 651 12.71 27.84 11.15
C TRP A 651 12.78 26.66 12.14
N LYS A 652 13.94 26.36 12.75
CA LYS A 652 14.04 25.33 13.79
C LYS A 652 13.12 25.60 15.00
N ASP A 653 12.89 26.86 15.28
CA ASP A 653 12.04 27.41 16.34
C ASP A 653 10.57 27.65 15.91
N TYR A 654 10.16 27.16 14.72
CA TYR A 654 8.82 27.40 14.17
C TYR A 654 7.68 26.96 15.10
N CYS A 655 7.79 25.78 15.71
CA CYS A 655 6.78 25.28 16.65
C CYS A 655 6.73 26.10 17.94
N GLU A 656 7.89 26.55 18.45
CA GLU A 656 8.01 27.39 19.64
C GLU A 656 7.50 28.82 19.39
N GLY A 657 7.52 29.26 18.13
CA GLY A 657 7.01 30.55 17.67
C GLY A 657 5.49 30.68 17.62
N GLN A 658 4.73 29.60 17.89
CA GLN A 658 3.26 29.66 17.88
C GLN A 658 2.73 30.65 18.93
N ARG A 659 1.87 31.59 18.51
CA ARG A 659 1.25 32.60 19.38
C ARG A 659 -0.26 32.68 19.14
N PRO A 660 -1.08 32.99 20.16
CA PRO A 660 -2.53 33.12 20.00
C PRO A 660 -2.90 34.41 19.26
N LEU A 661 -3.70 34.31 18.21
CA LEU A 661 -4.06 35.46 17.39
C LEU A 661 -4.97 36.46 18.12
N GLU A 662 -5.77 36.01 19.10
CA GLU A 662 -6.71 36.86 19.82
C GLU A 662 -6.01 38.00 20.57
N GLN A 663 -4.80 37.77 21.08
CA GLN A 663 -4.03 38.81 21.76
C GLN A 663 -3.50 39.83 20.75
N ALA A 664 -3.02 39.37 19.60
CA ALA A 664 -2.55 40.24 18.52
C ALA A 664 -3.68 41.12 17.97
N ILE A 665 -4.89 40.57 17.77
CA ILE A 665 -6.09 41.32 17.36
C ILE A 665 -6.40 42.43 18.37
N LYS A 666 -6.34 42.13 19.68
CA LYS A 666 -6.57 43.14 20.73
C LYS A 666 -5.51 44.24 20.73
N ARG A 667 -4.24 43.90 20.47
CA ARG A 667 -3.15 44.88 20.37
C ARG A 667 -3.35 45.78 19.15
N LEU A 668 -3.62 45.20 17.98
CA LEU A 668 -3.87 45.95 16.75
C LEU A 668 -5.03 46.94 16.89
N ALA A 669 -6.12 46.52 17.53
CA ALA A 669 -7.27 47.39 17.81
C ALA A 669 -6.96 48.55 18.77
N ARG A 670 -5.97 48.40 19.67
CA ARG A 670 -5.51 49.48 20.55
C ARG A 670 -4.62 50.46 19.83
N THR A 671 -3.70 49.98 19.00
CA THR A 671 -2.81 50.83 18.19
C THR A 671 -3.62 51.68 17.21
N GLY A 672 -4.67 51.13 16.59
CA GLY A 672 -5.58 51.87 15.71
C GLY A 672 -6.44 52.93 16.41
N LYS A 673 -6.65 52.85 17.72
CA LYS A 673 -7.37 53.86 18.52
C LYS A 673 -6.47 55.01 19.01
N HIS A 674 -5.15 54.83 19.00
CA HIS A 674 -4.20 55.88 19.38
C HIS A 674 -3.70 56.68 18.17
N ALA A 675 -3.88 56.15 16.95
CA ALA A 675 -3.50 56.80 15.68
C ALA A 675 -4.67 57.51 14.96
N ALA A 676 -5.89 57.39 15.48
CA ALA A 676 -7.09 58.12 15.06
C ALA A 676 -7.43 59.15 16.14
#